data_AF-A0A2D4XH37-F1
#
_entry.id   AF-A0A2D4XH37-F1
#
_cell.length_a   1.000
_cell.length_b   1.000
_cell.length_c   1.000
_cell.angle_alpha   90.00
_cell.angle_beta   90.00
_cell.angle_gamma   90.00
#
_symmetry.space_group_name_H-M   'P 1'
#
loop_
_entity.id
_entity.type
_entity.pdbx_description
1 polymer ?
#
loop_
_entity_poly.entity_id
_entity_poly.type
_entity_poly.pdbx_seq_one_letter_code
_entity_poly.pdbx_strand_id
1 'polypeptide(L)'
;MAKQSSTHSKIGKSYVAYTGKIKTGGLRMTSQDISNWVRAINAAKSKNPKRKMLYELYENIIIDGHLESVMEKRTVSVINKKLIFTEKNKSGAENEFMQEFVLETPWMRELLKKSMEAIYYGHSLIELIPKEGMIDKVVLVPRQNVIPETGFVMEDTGTPDKGAFYREEGFQYYNYLIEVGGPKDLGKLMTTAQYIIYKRGGFGDWAQFAEIFGSPFRVGKYNKYDDDVRHNLEKSLNEMGSAPYAVIPEGASIEFVDNNQTGKSEVFSKLIEFCNSEISKQYVGQTMTTEDGSSRSQSEVHKEVEEELNLSDMIEMEFMLNWQFVPKLRNIGYNIPEGKIHFDQTKALPIEKRIEIDMKVSEKVPYPDEYWYSTYGIDKPTAEEIARKQKEKEEANKNNPPPADPPPANPKKEDPSKKKVDPKAEKIPDPVEFVNAYEPTDEDEQYIKDFFDKARTYSPEKFQKELKKLTSGIRKQFPTSIGYMEPDYIAGTMLELNLNRFGYSKTIAQVFELNKALDIQGGYGAFRKKAVAIMGNFDNYLQTEYNDAIATAQNAANYIRQMKDIKLFPYWRYETVGDDKVRASHAALDGKVFALKDVKSRQFIPPNEHNCRCFTTALRAAEVKEADVIDFEKGKKALGKDFDKMKDNGFLANRGETLEVFDLAKAYIDKLKTIPETEAADYSLWGLQKIEEIRKTRKLKKLNFNKTDTPAKLIKDFDKNKVTITNREVNILTDYSGREIAISETSFKKHLKGNYITKESRDQIWNNVKNILSDPDEVWLNVFSGESQYEYLKFFDDEIMVVAVQITKARGMEIKTWYISRKAENKLRRGILIK
;
A
#
# COMPACT_ATOMS: atom_id res chain seq x y z
N MET A 1 -41.23 -35.34 -12.67
CA MET A 1 -42.40 -35.91 -11.97
C MET A 1 -41.93 -36.76 -10.81
N ALA A 2 -42.03 -36.22 -9.58
CA ALA A 2 -42.16 -36.98 -8.34
C ALA A 2 -43.20 -36.23 -7.50
N LYS A 3 -44.20 -36.96 -7.00
CA LYS A 3 -45.45 -36.45 -6.41
C LYS A 3 -45.17 -35.65 -5.14
N GLN A 4 -45.44 -34.33 -5.16
CA GLN A 4 -45.93 -33.64 -3.97
C GLN A 4 -47.46 -33.54 -4.05
N SER A 5 -48.07 -34.17 -3.06
CA SER A 5 -49.49 -34.11 -2.74
C SER A 5 -49.91 -32.66 -2.49
N SER A 6 -50.83 -32.15 -3.33
CA SER A 6 -51.80 -31.08 -3.04
C SER A 6 -51.41 -30.09 -1.93
N THR A 7 -50.48 -29.19 -2.18
CA THR A 7 -50.49 -27.89 -1.51
C THR A 7 -51.58 -27.06 -2.19
N HIS A 8 -52.60 -26.69 -1.45
CA HIS A 8 -53.57 -25.66 -1.85
C HIS A 8 -52.84 -24.32 -2.00
N SER A 9 -52.09 -24.14 -3.09
CA SER A 9 -51.72 -22.81 -3.56
C SER A 9 -53.02 -22.09 -3.93
N LYS A 10 -53.31 -20.97 -3.26
CA LYS A 10 -54.41 -20.06 -3.63
C LYS A 10 -54.14 -19.34 -4.96
N ILE A 11 -53.09 -19.68 -5.70
CA ILE A 11 -52.67 -18.96 -6.89
C ILE A 11 -53.18 -19.69 -8.13
N GLY A 12 -54.47 -19.57 -8.37
CA GLY A 12 -55.10 -19.84 -9.66
C GLY A 12 -55.25 -18.54 -10.46
N LYS A 13 -54.47 -18.42 -11.54
CA LYS A 13 -54.64 -17.52 -12.71
C LYS A 13 -54.54 -15.98 -12.48
N SER A 14 -53.49 -15.43 -13.11
CA SER A 14 -53.15 -14.01 -13.38
C SER A 14 -53.04 -13.06 -12.18
N TYR A 15 -51.89 -13.07 -11.50
CA TYR A 15 -51.45 -11.91 -10.73
C TYR A 15 -51.22 -10.72 -11.67
N VAL A 16 -51.90 -9.59 -11.42
CA VAL A 16 -51.70 -8.35 -12.16
C VAL A 16 -50.83 -7.43 -11.32
N ALA A 17 -49.61 -7.18 -11.78
CA ALA A 17 -48.62 -6.37 -11.07
C ALA A 17 -49.17 -4.98 -10.68
N TYR A 18 -48.97 -4.60 -9.42
CA TYR A 18 -49.26 -3.27 -8.90
C TYR A 18 -48.49 -2.20 -9.66
N THR A 19 -47.22 -2.46 -9.99
CA THR A 19 -46.41 -1.59 -10.84
C THR A 19 -47.04 -1.29 -12.20
N GLY A 20 -47.81 -2.21 -12.77
CA GLY A 20 -48.56 -2.00 -14.01
C GLY A 20 -49.72 -1.00 -13.89
N LYS A 21 -50.15 -0.66 -12.68
CA LYS A 21 -51.19 0.34 -12.39
C LYS A 21 -50.62 1.74 -12.14
N ILE A 22 -49.31 1.85 -11.99
CA ILE A 22 -48.61 3.10 -11.65
C ILE A 22 -48.24 3.85 -12.93
N LYS A 23 -48.64 5.12 -12.98
CA LYS A 23 -48.22 6.08 -14.00
C LYS A 23 -47.07 6.91 -13.47
N THR A 24 -45.99 6.94 -14.25
CA THR A 24 -44.79 7.69 -13.94
C THR A 24 -44.75 8.98 -14.75
N GLY A 25 -44.46 10.11 -14.10
CA GLY A 25 -43.98 11.28 -14.82
C GLY A 25 -42.56 11.02 -15.32
N GLY A 26 -42.26 11.34 -16.58
CA GLY A 26 -40.90 11.20 -17.10
C GLY A 26 -39.90 12.00 -16.27
N LEU A 27 -38.78 11.36 -15.90
CA LEU A 27 -37.62 12.01 -15.30
C LEU A 27 -36.86 12.74 -16.40
N ARG A 28 -36.50 14.00 -16.17
CA ARG A 28 -35.81 14.83 -17.16
C ARG A 28 -34.32 14.90 -16.86
N MET A 29 -33.52 14.72 -17.90
CA MET A 29 -32.10 15.07 -17.88
C MET A 29 -31.95 16.56 -18.17
N THR A 30 -31.60 17.33 -17.15
CA THR A 30 -31.29 18.76 -17.26
C THR A 30 -29.94 19.05 -16.62
N SER A 31 -29.33 20.18 -17.01
CA SER A 31 -28.12 20.66 -16.32
C SER A 31 -28.38 20.83 -14.82
N GLN A 32 -27.40 20.44 -14.00
CA GLN A 32 -27.47 20.48 -12.54
C GLN A 32 -26.36 21.37 -11.98
N ASP A 33 -26.72 22.23 -11.03
CA ASP A 33 -25.79 23.04 -10.26
C ASP A 33 -26.03 22.85 -8.74
N ILE A 34 -25.22 23.51 -7.91
CA ILE A 34 -25.34 23.44 -6.45
C ILE A 34 -26.69 23.99 -5.95
N SER A 35 -27.27 24.97 -6.62
CA SER A 35 -28.60 25.50 -6.29
C SER A 35 -29.70 24.47 -6.58
N ASN A 36 -29.62 23.73 -7.70
CA ASN A 36 -30.50 22.59 -7.98
C ASN A 36 -30.37 21.51 -6.90
N TRP A 37 -29.14 21.17 -6.50
CA TRP A 37 -28.88 20.20 -5.44
C TRP A 37 -29.52 20.59 -4.11
N VAL A 38 -29.30 21.82 -3.63
CA VAL A 38 -29.91 22.33 -2.40
C VAL A 38 -31.44 22.36 -2.49
N ARG A 39 -32.00 22.82 -3.62
CA ARG A 39 -33.46 22.84 -3.84
C ARG A 39 -34.06 21.44 -3.80
N ALA A 40 -33.41 20.45 -4.43
CA ALA A 40 -33.87 19.07 -4.44
C ALA A 40 -33.89 18.48 -3.02
N ILE A 41 -32.85 18.72 -2.21
CA ILE A 41 -32.80 18.27 -0.81
C ILE A 41 -33.91 18.93 0.02
N ASN A 42 -34.07 20.24 -0.09
CA ASN A 42 -35.09 20.97 0.67
C ASN A 42 -36.50 20.51 0.28
N ALA A 43 -36.76 20.24 -0.99
CA ALA A 43 -38.04 19.70 -1.46
C ALA A 43 -38.30 18.29 -0.91
N ALA A 44 -37.28 17.42 -0.90
CA ALA A 44 -37.35 16.06 -0.37
C ALA A 44 -37.54 16.02 1.15
N LYS A 45 -36.98 16.99 1.89
CA LYS A 45 -37.09 17.11 3.35
C LYS A 45 -38.31 17.90 3.83
N SER A 46 -39.11 18.45 2.91
CA SER A 46 -40.29 19.24 3.26
C SER A 46 -41.38 18.40 3.94
N LYS A 47 -42.34 19.05 4.61
CA LYS A 47 -43.46 18.37 5.31
C LYS A 47 -44.25 17.41 4.41
N ASN A 48 -44.36 17.74 3.12
CA ASN A 48 -44.94 16.89 2.09
C ASN A 48 -43.83 16.57 1.06
N PRO A 49 -43.01 15.53 1.30
CA PRO A 49 -41.81 15.25 0.52
C PRO A 49 -42.06 15.20 -0.99
N LYS A 50 -41.33 16.03 -1.75
CA LYS A 50 -41.36 16.02 -3.22
C LYS A 50 -40.01 15.50 -3.73
N ARG A 51 -39.95 14.21 -4.04
CA ARG A 51 -38.71 13.52 -4.41
C ARG A 51 -38.39 13.51 -5.91
N LYS A 52 -39.30 14.00 -6.77
CA LYS A 52 -39.06 14.04 -8.22
C LYS A 52 -37.74 14.74 -8.58
N MET A 53 -37.51 15.94 -8.06
CA MET A 53 -36.27 16.71 -8.33
C MET A 53 -35.01 15.98 -7.82
N LEU A 54 -35.15 15.24 -6.72
CA LEU A 54 -34.05 14.47 -6.16
C LEU A 54 -33.68 13.29 -7.08
N TYR A 55 -34.67 12.56 -7.58
CA TYR A 55 -34.42 11.45 -8.50
C TYR A 55 -33.97 11.93 -9.89
N GLU A 56 -34.45 13.07 -10.39
CA GLU A 56 -33.91 13.68 -11.62
C GLU A 56 -32.42 14.03 -11.47
N LEU A 57 -32.02 14.54 -10.30
CA LEU A 57 -30.62 14.76 -9.97
C LEU A 57 -29.83 13.44 -9.94
N TYR A 58 -30.39 12.37 -9.37
CA TYR A 58 -29.71 11.07 -9.28
C TYR A 58 -29.48 10.43 -10.64
N GLU A 59 -30.50 10.42 -11.51
CA GLU A 59 -30.36 9.96 -12.89
C GLU A 59 -29.31 10.79 -13.66
N ASN A 60 -29.17 12.07 -13.33
CA ASN A 60 -28.16 12.92 -13.98
C ASN A 60 -26.72 12.60 -13.54
N ILE A 61 -26.51 12.23 -12.27
CA ILE A 61 -25.15 11.99 -11.75
C ILE A 61 -24.67 10.55 -11.95
N ILE A 62 -25.58 9.58 -12.04
CA ILE A 62 -25.22 8.14 -12.11
C ILE A 62 -24.47 7.77 -13.39
N ILE A 63 -24.57 8.59 -14.44
CA ILE A 63 -23.81 8.42 -15.69
C ILE A 63 -22.32 8.77 -15.55
N ASP A 64 -21.85 9.21 -14.38
CA ASP A 64 -20.42 9.39 -14.12
C ASP A 64 -19.72 8.03 -13.96
N GLY A 65 -18.76 7.73 -14.84
CA GLY A 65 -18.12 6.40 -14.87
C GLY A 65 -17.33 6.03 -13.61
N HIS A 66 -16.81 7.02 -12.85
CA HIS A 66 -16.14 6.72 -11.58
C HIS A 66 -17.15 6.32 -10.51
N LEU A 67 -18.25 7.08 -10.40
CA LEU A 67 -19.36 6.76 -9.51
C LEU A 67 -19.94 5.38 -9.82
N GLU A 68 -20.24 5.09 -11.09
CA GLU A 68 -20.75 3.79 -11.53
C GLU A 68 -19.82 2.65 -11.10
N SER A 69 -18.50 2.80 -11.34
CA SER A 69 -17.51 1.79 -10.99
C SER A 69 -17.47 1.49 -9.48
N VAL A 70 -17.51 2.50 -8.62
CA VAL A 70 -17.46 2.28 -7.16
C VAL A 70 -18.78 1.72 -6.61
N MET A 71 -19.91 2.11 -7.19
CA MET A 71 -21.23 1.55 -6.87
C MET A 71 -21.32 0.08 -7.24
N GLU A 72 -20.93 -0.27 -8.47
CA GLU A 72 -20.95 -1.65 -8.95
C GLU A 72 -19.99 -2.51 -8.11
N LYS A 73 -18.77 -2.04 -7.83
CA LYS A 73 -17.79 -2.75 -6.99
C LYS A 73 -18.36 -3.15 -5.62
N ARG A 74 -18.99 -2.21 -4.91
CA ARG A 74 -19.63 -2.47 -3.60
C ARG A 74 -20.89 -3.35 -3.71
N THR A 75 -21.64 -3.24 -4.79
CA THR A 75 -22.82 -4.09 -5.00
C THR A 75 -22.39 -5.53 -5.26
N VAL A 76 -21.44 -5.73 -6.18
CA VAL A 76 -20.94 -7.02 -6.63
C VAL A 76 -20.23 -7.79 -5.52
N SER A 77 -19.49 -7.11 -4.63
CA SER A 77 -18.79 -7.73 -3.49
C SER A 77 -19.74 -8.45 -2.51
N VAL A 78 -21.00 -8.01 -2.43
CA VAL A 78 -22.03 -8.62 -1.58
C VAL A 78 -22.84 -9.65 -2.34
N ILE A 79 -23.39 -9.31 -3.52
CA ILE A 79 -24.30 -10.21 -4.26
C ILE A 79 -23.61 -11.46 -4.84
N ASN A 80 -22.27 -11.46 -4.95
CA ASN A 80 -21.51 -12.62 -5.38
C ASN A 80 -21.30 -13.66 -4.27
N LYS A 81 -21.67 -13.37 -3.03
CA LYS A 81 -21.56 -14.31 -1.92
C LYS A 81 -22.75 -15.27 -1.90
N LYS A 82 -22.50 -16.55 -1.61
CA LYS A 82 -23.55 -17.58 -1.51
C LYS A 82 -24.48 -17.25 -0.34
N LEU A 83 -25.79 -17.33 -0.58
CA LEU A 83 -26.80 -17.32 0.49
C LEU A 83 -27.10 -18.76 0.91
N ILE A 84 -27.22 -18.99 2.21
CA ILE A 84 -27.50 -20.29 2.81
C ILE A 84 -28.73 -20.17 3.71
N PHE A 85 -29.63 -21.15 3.62
CA PHE A 85 -30.72 -21.32 4.58
C PHE A 85 -30.42 -22.45 5.56
N THR A 86 -30.44 -22.16 6.87
CA THR A 86 -30.25 -23.15 7.93
C THR A 86 -31.51 -23.32 8.77
N GLU A 87 -31.98 -24.56 8.85
CA GLU A 87 -33.12 -24.94 9.70
C GLU A 87 -32.73 -24.98 11.18
N LYS A 88 -33.65 -24.54 12.05
CA LYS A 88 -33.44 -24.41 13.51
C LYS A 88 -33.10 -25.74 14.22
N ASN A 89 -33.50 -26.88 13.63
CA ASN A 89 -33.36 -28.21 14.24
C ASN A 89 -32.48 -29.18 13.41
N LYS A 90 -31.82 -28.71 12.35
CA LYS A 90 -30.85 -29.50 11.57
C LYS A 90 -29.55 -28.72 11.46
N SER A 91 -28.52 -29.19 12.15
CA SER A 91 -27.19 -28.62 12.05
C SER A 91 -26.57 -28.96 10.69
N GLY A 92 -26.37 -27.95 9.84
CA GLY A 92 -25.48 -28.03 8.67
C GLY A 92 -26.03 -28.65 7.38
N ALA A 93 -27.29 -29.07 7.31
CA ALA A 93 -27.89 -29.53 6.06
C ALA A 93 -28.59 -28.37 5.35
N GLU A 94 -28.16 -28.03 4.13
CA GLU A 94 -28.85 -27.08 3.25
C GLU A 94 -30.26 -27.61 2.94
N ASN A 95 -31.28 -26.77 3.07
CA ASN A 95 -32.62 -27.14 2.62
C ASN A 95 -32.64 -27.04 1.08
N GLU A 96 -32.54 -28.18 0.39
CA GLU A 96 -32.45 -28.27 -1.08
C GLU A 96 -33.53 -27.44 -1.79
N PHE A 97 -34.78 -27.47 -1.28
CA PHE A 97 -35.87 -26.70 -1.87
C PHE A 97 -35.65 -25.18 -1.77
N MET A 98 -35.31 -24.69 -0.57
CA MET A 98 -35.01 -23.27 -0.36
C MET A 98 -33.78 -22.83 -1.16
N GLN A 99 -32.77 -23.68 -1.26
CA GLN A 99 -31.55 -23.38 -1.97
C GLN A 99 -31.82 -23.26 -3.48
N GLU A 100 -32.39 -24.28 -4.11
CA GLU A 100 -32.58 -24.36 -5.56
C GLU A 100 -33.70 -23.43 -6.08
N PHE A 101 -34.86 -23.40 -5.40
CA PHE A 101 -36.06 -22.74 -5.93
C PHE A 101 -36.30 -21.33 -5.40
N VAL A 102 -35.50 -20.88 -4.43
CA VAL A 102 -35.62 -19.54 -3.84
C VAL A 102 -34.28 -18.81 -3.89
N LEU A 103 -33.24 -19.30 -3.23
CA LEU A 103 -31.98 -18.57 -3.05
C LEU A 103 -31.11 -18.52 -4.31
N GLU A 104 -31.00 -19.62 -5.06
CA GLU A 104 -30.16 -19.73 -6.27
C GLU A 104 -30.92 -19.40 -7.56
N THR A 105 -31.82 -18.42 -7.49
CA THR A 105 -32.67 -18.02 -8.62
C THR A 105 -32.26 -16.66 -9.19
N PRO A 106 -32.46 -16.42 -10.50
CA PRO A 106 -32.16 -15.11 -11.11
C PRO A 106 -32.92 -13.95 -10.47
N TRP A 107 -34.18 -14.18 -10.08
CA TRP A 107 -35.01 -13.15 -9.45
C TRP A 107 -34.55 -12.82 -8.02
N MET A 108 -33.97 -13.78 -7.29
CA MET A 108 -33.35 -13.51 -5.99
C MET A 108 -32.13 -12.61 -6.15
N ARG A 109 -31.26 -12.91 -7.12
CA ARG A 109 -30.10 -12.05 -7.40
C ARG A 109 -30.53 -10.62 -7.76
N GLU A 110 -31.59 -10.46 -8.55
CA GLU A 110 -32.19 -9.16 -8.86
C GLU A 110 -32.79 -8.48 -7.62
N LEU A 111 -33.41 -9.23 -6.70
CA LEU A 111 -33.90 -8.70 -5.42
C LEU A 111 -32.77 -8.14 -4.58
N LEU A 112 -31.65 -8.87 -4.46
CA LEU A 112 -30.47 -8.40 -3.72
C LEU A 112 -29.86 -7.16 -4.37
N LYS A 113 -29.75 -7.13 -5.71
CA LYS A 113 -29.25 -5.97 -6.45
C LYS A 113 -30.11 -4.72 -6.18
N LYS A 114 -31.44 -4.82 -6.32
CA LYS A 114 -32.37 -3.70 -6.05
C LYS A 114 -32.42 -3.30 -4.57
N SER A 115 -32.10 -4.23 -3.67
CA SER A 115 -31.95 -3.97 -2.24
C SER A 115 -30.66 -3.18 -1.97
N MET A 116 -29.53 -3.52 -2.59
CA MET A 116 -28.30 -2.72 -2.51
C MET A 116 -28.50 -1.30 -3.01
N GLU A 117 -29.28 -1.13 -4.09
CA GLU A 117 -29.60 0.21 -4.60
C GLU A 117 -30.28 1.11 -3.55
N ALA A 118 -30.94 0.56 -2.54
CA ALA A 118 -31.52 1.37 -1.46
C ALA A 118 -30.44 2.15 -0.68
N ILE A 119 -29.20 1.64 -0.58
CA ILE A 119 -28.08 2.37 0.04
C ILE A 119 -27.76 3.65 -0.74
N TYR A 120 -27.89 3.60 -2.06
CA TYR A 120 -27.53 4.70 -2.95
C TYR A 120 -28.67 5.72 -3.10
N TYR A 121 -29.89 5.21 -3.24
CA TYR A 121 -31.10 6.01 -3.46
C TYR A 121 -31.87 6.35 -2.18
N GLY A 122 -31.48 5.77 -1.03
CA GLY A 122 -32.09 5.91 0.29
C GLY A 122 -33.23 4.91 0.55
N HIS A 123 -34.00 4.60 -0.50
CA HIS A 123 -35.17 3.73 -0.41
C HIS A 123 -35.42 2.95 -1.70
N SER A 124 -35.84 1.69 -1.53
CA SER A 124 -36.36 0.84 -2.59
C SER A 124 -37.63 0.13 -2.12
N LEU A 125 -38.68 0.19 -2.92
CA LEU A 125 -39.86 -0.67 -2.78
C LEU A 125 -39.89 -1.64 -3.96
N ILE A 126 -39.86 -2.93 -3.68
CA ILE A 126 -39.63 -3.98 -4.68
C ILE A 126 -40.84 -4.92 -4.68
N GLU A 127 -41.44 -5.11 -5.85
CA GLU A 127 -42.59 -5.99 -6.07
C GLU A 127 -42.10 -7.36 -6.55
N LEU A 128 -42.53 -8.43 -5.86
CA LEU A 128 -42.34 -9.82 -6.24
C LEU A 128 -43.47 -10.24 -7.20
N ILE A 129 -43.13 -10.70 -8.40
CA ILE A 129 -44.12 -11.08 -9.42
C ILE A 129 -44.24 -12.61 -9.48
N PRO A 130 -45.34 -13.20 -8.98
CA PRO A 130 -45.57 -14.63 -9.09
C PRO A 130 -46.06 -15.05 -10.48
N LYS A 131 -45.65 -16.24 -10.90
CA LYS A 131 -46.13 -16.97 -12.07
C LYS A 131 -46.23 -18.46 -11.72
N GLU A 132 -47.38 -19.07 -12.01
CA GLU A 132 -47.60 -20.52 -11.76
C GLU A 132 -47.33 -20.97 -10.30
N GLY A 133 -47.55 -20.08 -9.33
CA GLY A 133 -47.38 -20.39 -7.91
C GLY A 133 -45.96 -20.18 -7.36
N MET A 134 -45.01 -19.75 -8.20
CA MET A 134 -43.64 -19.40 -7.81
C MET A 134 -43.31 -17.95 -8.18
N ILE A 135 -42.32 -17.32 -7.57
CA ILE A 135 -41.80 -16.02 -8.01
C ILE A 135 -41.01 -16.19 -9.32
N ASP A 136 -41.34 -15.38 -10.32
CA ASP A 136 -40.71 -15.39 -11.65
C ASP A 136 -39.67 -14.27 -11.78
N LYS A 137 -40.01 -13.08 -11.28
CA LYS A 137 -39.17 -11.89 -11.35
C LYS A 137 -39.50 -10.89 -10.26
N VAL A 138 -38.65 -9.89 -10.10
CA VAL A 138 -38.87 -8.74 -9.22
C VAL A 138 -38.85 -7.44 -10.02
N VAL A 139 -39.68 -6.48 -9.62
CA VAL A 139 -39.80 -5.18 -10.28
C VAL A 139 -39.68 -4.08 -9.24
N LEU A 140 -38.87 -3.05 -9.51
CA LEU A 140 -38.79 -1.90 -8.63
C LEU A 140 -40.03 -1.02 -8.83
N VAL A 141 -40.73 -0.71 -7.74
CA VAL A 141 -41.76 0.32 -7.76
C VAL A 141 -41.09 1.67 -8.01
N PRO A 142 -41.51 2.45 -9.02
CA PRO A 142 -40.85 3.71 -9.36
C PRO A 142 -40.66 4.60 -8.13
N ARG A 143 -39.41 4.89 -7.75
CA ARG A 143 -39.08 5.54 -6.48
C ARG A 143 -39.76 6.90 -6.31
N GLN A 144 -39.95 7.63 -7.41
CA GLN A 144 -40.66 8.91 -7.42
C GLN A 144 -42.16 8.83 -7.07
N ASN A 145 -42.75 7.63 -7.19
CA ASN A 145 -44.15 7.37 -6.84
C ASN A 145 -44.30 6.92 -5.38
N VAL A 146 -43.20 6.65 -4.68
CA VAL A 146 -43.23 6.15 -3.30
C VAL A 146 -42.96 7.29 -2.33
N ILE A 147 -43.75 7.37 -1.26
CA ILE A 147 -43.57 8.25 -0.11
C ILE A 147 -43.26 7.36 1.11
N PRO A 148 -41.98 7.07 1.39
CA PRO A 148 -41.60 6.12 2.43
C PRO A 148 -41.97 6.56 3.85
N GLU A 149 -42.01 7.87 4.11
CA GLU A 149 -42.36 8.43 5.42
C GLU A 149 -43.76 8.02 5.87
N THR A 150 -44.71 7.97 4.94
CA THR A 150 -46.11 7.59 5.21
C THR A 150 -46.42 6.15 4.81
N GLY A 151 -45.52 5.48 4.06
CA GLY A 151 -45.78 4.15 3.53
C GLY A 151 -46.82 4.16 2.41
N PHE A 152 -46.83 5.21 1.58
CA PHE A 152 -47.82 5.43 0.52
C PHE A 152 -47.19 5.33 -0.86
N VAL A 153 -47.87 4.68 -1.81
CA VAL A 153 -47.50 4.70 -3.23
C VAL A 153 -48.57 5.44 -4.03
N MET A 154 -48.16 6.51 -4.71
CA MET A 154 -48.99 7.29 -5.63
C MET A 154 -49.24 6.51 -6.92
N GLU A 155 -50.51 6.42 -7.33
CA GLU A 155 -50.89 5.84 -8.63
C GLU A 155 -50.36 6.69 -9.79
N ASP A 156 -50.37 8.02 -9.64
CA ASP A 156 -49.82 8.95 -10.61
C ASP A 156 -49.13 10.11 -9.87
N THR A 157 -47.90 10.41 -10.27
CA THR A 157 -47.14 11.56 -9.74
C THR A 157 -47.84 12.92 -9.89
N GLY A 158 -48.77 13.05 -10.85
CA GLY A 158 -49.59 14.25 -11.04
C GLY A 158 -50.79 14.37 -10.09
N THR A 159 -51.22 13.28 -9.45
CA THR A 159 -52.34 13.25 -8.50
C THR A 159 -51.90 12.61 -7.18
N PRO A 160 -51.17 13.33 -6.33
CA PRO A 160 -50.49 12.77 -5.15
C PRO A 160 -51.44 12.23 -4.07
N ASP A 161 -52.73 12.57 -4.13
CA ASP A 161 -53.74 12.12 -3.17
C ASP A 161 -54.36 10.75 -3.53
N LYS A 162 -54.06 10.22 -4.72
CA LYS A 162 -54.56 8.92 -5.19
C LYS A 162 -53.45 7.88 -5.15
N GLY A 163 -53.69 6.78 -4.44
CA GLY A 163 -52.68 5.77 -4.19
C GLY A 163 -53.12 4.75 -3.15
N ALA A 164 -52.16 3.99 -2.62
CA ALA A 164 -52.40 2.99 -1.59
C ALA A 164 -51.30 2.99 -0.53
N PHE A 165 -51.68 2.68 0.71
CA PHE A 165 -50.74 2.46 1.79
C PHE A 165 -50.19 1.03 1.72
N TYR A 166 -48.94 0.87 1.29
CA TYR A 166 -48.36 -0.44 1.00
C TYR A 166 -47.97 -1.24 2.26
N ARG A 167 -48.01 -0.60 3.44
CA ARG A 167 -47.75 -1.24 4.74
C ARG A 167 -49.01 -1.79 5.41
N GLU A 168 -50.20 -1.54 4.86
CA GLU A 168 -51.46 -2.06 5.41
C GLU A 168 -51.64 -3.54 5.06
N GLU A 169 -51.85 -4.41 6.06
CA GLU A 169 -52.04 -5.85 5.85
C GLU A 169 -53.27 -6.18 4.97
N GLY A 170 -54.28 -5.30 4.97
CA GLY A 170 -55.47 -5.42 4.12
C GLY A 170 -55.22 -5.09 2.64
N PHE A 171 -54.05 -4.54 2.29
CA PHE A 171 -53.72 -4.23 0.91
C PHE A 171 -53.38 -5.51 0.13
N GLN A 172 -54.06 -5.74 -1.00
CA GLN A 172 -53.93 -6.99 -1.77
C GLN A 172 -52.49 -7.32 -2.23
N TYR A 173 -51.62 -6.32 -2.35
CA TYR A 173 -50.23 -6.49 -2.76
C TYR A 173 -49.24 -6.54 -1.58
N TYR A 174 -49.72 -6.41 -0.34
CA TYR A 174 -48.88 -6.30 0.86
C TYR A 174 -47.80 -7.39 0.94
N ASN A 175 -48.18 -8.66 0.76
CA ASN A 175 -47.22 -9.77 0.84
C ASN A 175 -46.22 -9.81 -0.33
N TYR A 176 -46.50 -9.13 -1.44
CA TYR A 176 -45.63 -9.10 -2.61
C TYR A 176 -44.68 -7.90 -2.63
N LEU A 177 -44.75 -7.01 -1.63
CA LEU A 177 -43.94 -5.80 -1.59
C LEU A 177 -42.86 -5.91 -0.51
N ILE A 178 -41.59 -5.74 -0.89
CA ILE A 178 -40.42 -5.71 -0.02
C ILE A 178 -39.91 -4.26 0.05
N GLU A 179 -39.71 -3.76 1.27
CA GLU A 179 -39.28 -2.39 1.52
C GLU A 179 -37.87 -2.41 2.12
N VAL A 180 -36.96 -1.70 1.48
CA VAL A 180 -35.54 -1.64 1.89
C VAL A 180 -35.12 -0.18 2.02
N GLY A 181 -34.37 0.13 3.07
CA GLY A 181 -33.88 1.48 3.35
C GLY A 181 -34.78 2.28 4.28
N GLY A 182 -34.26 3.41 4.76
CA GLY A 182 -34.92 4.22 5.77
C GLY A 182 -36.00 5.15 5.18
N PRO A 183 -37.10 5.42 5.91
CA PRO A 183 -38.17 6.27 5.40
C PRO A 183 -37.74 7.71 5.12
N LYS A 184 -36.79 8.24 5.91
CA LYS A 184 -36.22 9.59 5.76
C LYS A 184 -34.82 9.59 5.14
N ASP A 185 -34.33 8.42 4.74
CA ASP A 185 -33.02 8.32 4.11
C ASP A 185 -33.11 8.82 2.66
N LEU A 186 -32.17 9.70 2.30
CA LEU A 186 -32.05 10.22 0.93
C LEU A 186 -31.00 9.47 0.13
N GLY A 187 -30.21 8.59 0.76
CA GLY A 187 -29.19 7.78 0.12
C GLY A 187 -27.88 8.51 -0.14
N LYS A 188 -26.84 7.73 -0.45
CA LYS A 188 -25.48 8.25 -0.70
C LYS A 188 -25.40 9.17 -1.91
N LEU A 189 -26.22 8.96 -2.94
CA LEU A 189 -26.23 9.82 -4.14
C LEU A 189 -26.51 11.29 -3.79
N MET A 190 -27.25 11.55 -2.71
CA MET A 190 -27.49 12.90 -2.20
C MET A 190 -26.18 13.64 -1.90
N THR A 191 -25.30 13.05 -1.09
CA THR A 191 -24.05 13.68 -0.67
C THR A 191 -22.98 13.65 -1.76
N THR A 192 -23.05 12.67 -2.66
CA THR A 192 -22.12 12.51 -3.79
C THR A 192 -22.38 13.53 -4.91
N ALA A 193 -23.63 13.95 -5.07
CA ALA A 193 -24.03 14.87 -6.16
C ALA A 193 -23.16 16.13 -6.23
N GLN A 194 -22.80 16.73 -5.09
CA GLN A 194 -21.97 17.94 -5.06
C GLN A 194 -20.60 17.72 -5.72
N TYR A 195 -19.94 16.58 -5.45
CA TYR A 195 -18.62 16.28 -5.99
C TYR A 195 -18.67 16.04 -7.49
N ILE A 196 -19.75 15.43 -7.99
CA ILE A 196 -19.95 15.22 -9.42
C ILE A 196 -20.24 16.54 -10.13
N ILE A 197 -21.02 17.44 -9.52
CA ILE A 197 -21.27 18.78 -10.05
C ILE A 197 -19.94 19.56 -10.15
N TYR A 198 -19.13 19.56 -9.08
CA TYR A 198 -17.80 20.20 -9.10
C TYR A 198 -16.85 19.56 -10.11
N LYS A 199 -16.80 18.22 -10.15
CA LYS A 199 -15.98 17.45 -11.10
C LYS A 199 -16.32 17.77 -12.55
N ARG A 200 -17.61 17.78 -12.91
CA ARG A 200 -18.06 18.11 -14.28
C ARG A 200 -17.76 19.56 -14.66
N GLY A 201 -17.94 20.49 -13.72
CA GLY A 201 -17.49 21.88 -13.89
C GLY A 201 -15.99 21.95 -14.17
N GLY A 202 -15.18 21.27 -13.34
CA GLY A 202 -13.73 21.18 -13.53
C GLY A 202 -13.31 20.57 -14.86
N PHE A 203 -14.01 19.53 -15.35
CA PHE A 203 -13.78 18.99 -16.69
C PHE A 203 -14.12 20.01 -17.80
N GLY A 204 -15.24 20.72 -17.67
CA GLY A 204 -15.64 21.76 -18.62
C GLY A 204 -14.63 22.89 -18.69
N ASP A 205 -14.21 23.41 -17.53
CA ASP A 205 -13.22 24.47 -17.41
C ASP A 205 -11.85 24.00 -17.93
N TRP A 206 -11.46 22.76 -17.65
CA TRP A 206 -10.21 22.20 -18.14
C TRP A 206 -10.23 22.00 -19.66
N ALA A 207 -11.35 21.56 -20.22
CA ALA A 207 -11.54 21.43 -21.66
C ALA A 207 -11.47 22.80 -22.35
N GLN A 208 -12.14 23.81 -21.79
CA GLN A 208 -12.07 25.18 -22.31
C GLN A 208 -10.65 25.75 -22.20
N PHE A 209 -9.96 25.49 -21.09
CA PHE A 209 -8.55 25.87 -20.93
C PHE A 209 -7.68 25.18 -21.99
N ALA A 210 -7.85 23.88 -22.21
CA ALA A 210 -7.12 23.13 -23.23
C ALA A 210 -7.43 23.62 -24.65
N GLU A 211 -8.66 24.04 -24.93
CA GLU A 211 -9.05 24.62 -26.23
C GLU A 211 -8.36 25.97 -26.49
N ILE A 212 -8.39 26.87 -25.50
CA ILE A 212 -7.84 28.24 -25.63
C ILE A 212 -6.31 28.23 -25.62
N PHE A 213 -5.69 27.45 -24.74
CA PHE A 213 -4.25 27.48 -24.47
C PHE A 213 -3.49 26.29 -25.05
N GLY A 214 -4.16 25.23 -25.49
CA GLY A 214 -3.52 24.03 -26.05
C GLY A 214 -3.20 24.14 -27.54
N SER A 215 -3.72 25.15 -28.25
CA SER A 215 -3.42 25.41 -29.67
C SER A 215 -2.81 26.80 -29.86
N PRO A 216 -1.77 26.95 -30.70
CA PRO A 216 -1.14 28.25 -30.93
C PRO A 216 -2.11 29.21 -31.63
N PHE A 217 -2.24 30.43 -31.10
CA PHE A 217 -3.01 31.48 -31.74
C PHE A 217 -2.27 32.00 -32.99
N ARG A 218 -2.92 31.95 -34.15
CA ARG A 218 -2.29 32.29 -35.43
C ARG A 218 -2.61 33.73 -35.81
N VAL A 219 -1.59 34.55 -36.07
CA VAL A 219 -1.79 35.95 -36.50
C VAL A 219 -1.27 36.13 -37.92
N GLY A 220 -2.17 36.41 -38.86
CA GLY A 220 -1.84 36.84 -40.21
C GLY A 220 -1.77 38.36 -40.29
N LYS A 221 -0.69 38.91 -40.83
CA LYS A 221 -0.57 40.35 -41.10
C LYS A 221 -0.74 40.62 -42.59
N TYR A 222 -1.48 41.67 -42.94
CA TYR A 222 -1.67 42.11 -44.32
C TYR A 222 -1.47 43.62 -44.45
N ASN A 223 -1.11 44.08 -45.64
CA ASN A 223 -1.01 45.51 -45.92
C ASN A 223 -2.42 46.13 -45.95
N LYS A 224 -2.64 47.23 -45.22
CA LYS A 224 -3.95 47.91 -45.11
C LYS A 224 -4.57 48.31 -46.45
N TYR A 225 -3.76 48.44 -47.50
CA TYR A 225 -4.20 48.86 -48.83
C TYR A 225 -4.50 47.71 -49.80
N ASP A 226 -4.36 46.45 -49.37
CA ASP A 226 -4.53 45.25 -50.22
C ASP A 226 -5.56 44.27 -49.61
N ASP A 227 -6.83 44.44 -50.01
CA ASP A 227 -7.97 43.67 -49.48
C ASP A 227 -8.04 42.24 -50.06
N ASP A 228 -7.47 42.01 -51.25
CA ASP A 228 -7.39 40.69 -51.87
C ASP A 228 -6.45 39.77 -51.07
N VAL A 229 -5.33 40.31 -50.58
CA VAL A 229 -4.42 39.59 -49.68
C VAL A 229 -5.10 39.28 -48.33
N ARG A 230 -5.94 40.19 -47.80
CA ARG A 230 -6.71 39.93 -46.58
C ARG A 230 -7.61 38.70 -46.73
N HIS A 231 -8.39 38.64 -47.80
CA HIS A 231 -9.38 37.58 -48.00
C HIS A 231 -8.70 36.21 -48.26
N ASN A 232 -7.62 36.18 -49.04
CA ASN A 232 -6.85 34.96 -49.28
C ASN A 232 -6.17 34.44 -48.01
N LEU A 233 -5.66 35.35 -47.17
CA LEU A 233 -5.02 34.99 -45.90
C LEU A 233 -6.05 34.46 -44.88
N GLU A 234 -7.22 35.09 -44.78
CA GLU A 234 -8.33 34.63 -43.95
C GLU A 234 -8.80 33.23 -44.36
N LYS A 235 -9.01 33.01 -45.66
CA LYS A 235 -9.37 31.70 -46.21
C LYS A 235 -8.30 30.63 -45.90
N SER A 236 -7.04 30.95 -46.12
CA SER A 236 -5.92 30.02 -45.87
C SER A 236 -5.83 29.64 -44.38
N LEU A 237 -5.96 30.60 -43.47
CA LEU A 237 -5.92 30.34 -42.03
C LEU A 237 -7.10 29.49 -41.56
N ASN A 238 -8.29 29.70 -42.13
CA ASN A 238 -9.48 28.90 -41.86
C ASN A 238 -9.35 27.45 -42.38
N GLU A 239 -8.80 27.27 -43.58
CA GLU A 239 -8.56 25.94 -44.19
C GLU A 239 -7.44 25.15 -43.48
N MET A 240 -6.51 25.85 -42.81
CA MET A 240 -5.41 25.23 -42.05
C MET A 240 -5.84 24.56 -40.73
N GLY A 241 -7.13 24.56 -40.36
CA GLY A 241 -7.67 23.78 -39.25
C GLY A 241 -8.24 24.62 -38.09
N SER A 242 -8.59 23.93 -36.99
CA SER A 242 -9.46 24.43 -35.90
C SER A 242 -8.81 25.38 -34.88
N ALA A 243 -7.51 25.68 -35.00
CA ALA A 243 -6.85 26.59 -34.07
C ALA A 243 -7.40 28.03 -34.20
N PRO A 244 -7.45 28.83 -33.13
CA PRO A 244 -7.90 30.22 -33.25
C PRO A 244 -6.94 31.06 -34.11
N TYR A 245 -7.48 32.01 -34.88
CA TYR A 245 -6.69 32.90 -35.74
C TYR A 245 -7.23 34.34 -35.76
N ALA A 246 -6.38 35.30 -36.10
CA ALA A 246 -6.76 36.67 -36.44
C ALA A 246 -6.00 37.17 -37.67
N VAL A 247 -6.66 37.97 -38.49
CA VAL A 247 -6.06 38.68 -39.62
C VAL A 247 -6.08 40.17 -39.31
N ILE A 248 -4.90 40.79 -39.21
CA ILE A 248 -4.75 42.18 -38.77
C ILE A 248 -3.91 43.01 -39.75
N PRO A 249 -4.25 44.29 -39.97
CA PRO A 249 -3.46 45.17 -40.84
C PRO A 249 -2.09 45.49 -40.20
N GLU A 250 -1.07 45.68 -41.03
CA GLU A 250 0.25 46.13 -40.59
C GLU A 250 0.14 47.47 -39.83
N GLY A 251 0.69 47.51 -38.62
CA GLY A 251 0.60 48.64 -37.69
C GLY A 251 -0.45 48.50 -36.59
N ALA A 252 -1.34 47.49 -36.66
CA ALA A 252 -2.21 47.11 -35.54
C ALA A 252 -1.56 45.98 -34.71
N SER A 253 -1.74 46.02 -33.39
CA SER A 253 -1.35 44.93 -32.48
C SER A 253 -2.57 44.38 -31.77
N ILE A 254 -2.52 43.08 -31.48
CA ILE A 254 -3.41 42.41 -30.52
C ILE A 254 -2.52 42.00 -29.35
N GLU A 255 -2.83 42.52 -28.18
CA GLU A 255 -2.16 42.13 -26.93
C GLU A 255 -3.05 41.13 -26.18
N PHE A 256 -2.52 39.92 -26.00
CA PHE A 256 -3.09 38.98 -25.03
C PHE A 256 -2.53 39.35 -23.66
N VAL A 257 -3.41 39.70 -22.73
CA VAL A 257 -3.00 39.90 -21.33
C VAL A 257 -2.65 38.52 -20.77
N ASP A 258 -1.36 38.21 -20.83
CA ASP A 258 -0.83 36.93 -20.43
C ASP A 258 -0.83 36.84 -18.91
N ASN A 259 -1.84 36.17 -18.35
CA ASN A 259 -1.94 35.96 -16.91
C ASN A 259 -1.08 34.73 -16.54
N ASN A 260 0.21 34.85 -16.85
CA ASN A 260 1.21 33.80 -16.99
C ASN A 260 1.72 33.33 -15.61
N GLN A 261 0.82 32.74 -14.82
CA GLN A 261 1.15 32.04 -13.58
C GLN A 261 1.23 30.54 -13.87
N THR A 262 2.43 29.99 -13.78
CA THR A 262 2.75 28.56 -13.83
C THR A 262 1.85 27.78 -12.85
N GLY A 263 1.15 26.74 -13.32
CA GLY A 263 0.36 25.83 -12.47
C GLY A 263 -1.17 25.84 -12.64
N LYS A 264 -1.75 26.70 -13.47
CA LYS A 264 -3.22 26.79 -13.64
C LYS A 264 -3.89 25.53 -14.22
N SER A 265 -3.23 24.80 -15.12
CA SER A 265 -3.80 23.57 -15.70
C SER A 265 -3.89 22.42 -14.69
N GLU A 266 -2.93 22.32 -13.76
CA GLU A 266 -2.91 21.28 -12.72
C GLU A 266 -4.00 21.49 -11.66
N VAL A 267 -4.50 22.71 -11.48
CA VAL A 267 -5.57 22.98 -10.50
C VAL A 267 -6.84 22.21 -10.87
N PHE A 268 -7.15 22.14 -12.17
CA PHE A 268 -8.34 21.42 -12.65
C PHE A 268 -8.18 19.91 -12.48
N SER A 269 -7.01 19.34 -12.82
CA SER A 269 -6.77 17.91 -12.65
C SER A 269 -6.80 17.50 -11.18
N LYS A 270 -6.17 18.29 -10.29
CA LYS A 270 -6.18 18.06 -8.84
C LYS A 270 -7.59 18.15 -8.25
N LEU A 271 -8.43 19.05 -8.75
CA LEU A 271 -9.84 19.14 -8.33
C LEU A 271 -10.62 17.87 -8.71
N ILE A 272 -10.43 17.38 -9.94
CA ILE A 272 -11.07 16.15 -10.43
C ILE A 272 -10.61 14.94 -9.61
N GLU A 273 -9.31 14.80 -9.37
CA GLU A 273 -8.71 13.74 -8.55
C GLU A 273 -9.24 13.78 -7.12
N PHE A 274 -9.30 14.96 -6.50
CA PHE A 274 -9.87 15.14 -5.17
C PHE A 274 -11.34 14.71 -5.12
N CYS A 275 -12.14 15.10 -6.11
CA CYS A 275 -13.55 14.69 -6.18
C CYS A 275 -13.70 13.17 -6.35
N ASN A 276 -12.90 12.52 -7.20
CA ASN A 276 -12.89 11.06 -7.33
C ASN A 276 -12.54 10.37 -6.01
N SER A 277 -11.53 10.89 -5.30
CA SER A 277 -11.08 10.38 -4.01
C SER A 277 -12.19 10.43 -2.95
N GLU A 278 -12.91 11.55 -2.85
CA GLU A 278 -14.06 11.69 -1.94
C GLU A 278 -15.21 10.74 -2.30
N ILE A 279 -15.50 10.55 -3.59
CA ILE A 279 -16.48 9.57 -4.06
C ILE A 279 -16.04 8.15 -3.64
N SER A 280 -14.79 7.75 -3.88
CA SER A 280 -14.27 6.43 -3.51
C SER A 280 -14.40 6.17 -2.00
N LYS A 281 -13.99 7.12 -1.15
CA LYS A 281 -14.13 7.00 0.32
C LYS A 281 -15.58 6.82 0.75
N GLN A 282 -16.52 7.51 0.11
CA GLN A 282 -17.93 7.47 0.49
C GLN A 282 -18.59 6.11 0.21
N TYR A 283 -18.15 5.42 -0.85
CA TYR A 283 -18.73 4.14 -1.28
C TYR A 283 -17.93 2.95 -0.75
N VAL A 284 -16.62 2.89 -0.93
CA VAL A 284 -15.78 1.74 -0.57
C VAL A 284 -14.89 1.98 0.65
N GLY A 285 -14.96 3.16 1.29
CA GLY A 285 -14.26 3.46 2.55
C GLY A 285 -12.79 3.86 2.40
N GLN A 286 -12.22 3.74 1.20
CA GLN A 286 -10.81 3.98 0.90
C GLN A 286 -10.60 4.32 -0.58
N THR A 287 -9.37 4.70 -0.96
CA THR A 287 -9.02 5.15 -2.32
C THR A 287 -8.10 4.18 -3.05
N MET A 288 -7.19 3.51 -2.33
CA MET A 288 -6.10 2.71 -2.89
C MET A 288 -6.56 1.52 -3.74
N THR A 289 -7.53 0.70 -3.31
CA THR A 289 -8.00 -0.46 -4.11
C THR A 289 -8.83 -0.05 -5.33
N THR A 290 -9.06 1.26 -5.53
CA THR A 290 -9.86 1.81 -6.64
C THR A 290 -9.00 2.71 -7.55
N GLU A 291 -8.04 3.46 -7.00
CA GLU A 291 -7.30 4.52 -7.70
C GLU A 291 -5.78 4.26 -7.77
N ASP A 292 -5.19 3.47 -6.86
CA ASP A 292 -3.72 3.38 -6.71
C ASP A 292 -3.19 1.97 -6.37
N GLY A 293 -2.50 1.34 -7.32
CA GLY A 293 -1.86 0.03 -7.16
C GLY A 293 -0.50 0.05 -6.46
N SER A 294 -0.39 0.60 -5.24
CA SER A 294 0.85 0.52 -4.46
C SER A 294 0.76 -0.43 -3.25
N SER A 295 1.85 -1.16 -3.00
CA SER A 295 2.13 -2.06 -1.87
C SER A 295 1.02 -3.04 -1.46
N ARG A 296 1.25 -4.35 -1.65
CA ARG A 296 0.35 -5.45 -1.22
C ARG A 296 -0.12 -5.32 0.23
N SER A 297 0.75 -4.88 1.15
CA SER A 297 0.39 -4.68 2.57
C SER A 297 -0.51 -3.46 2.84
N GLN A 298 -0.43 -2.42 2.01
CA GLN A 298 -1.37 -1.28 2.08
C GLN A 298 -2.70 -1.69 1.47
N SER A 299 -2.67 -2.41 0.34
CA SER A 299 -3.87 -2.99 -0.27
C SER A 299 -4.60 -3.96 0.68
N GLU A 300 -3.87 -4.73 1.51
CA GLU A 300 -4.47 -5.61 2.53
C GLU A 300 -5.22 -4.83 3.62
N VAL A 301 -4.64 -3.78 4.20
CA VAL A 301 -5.33 -2.93 5.19
C VAL A 301 -6.55 -2.24 4.58
N HIS A 302 -6.45 -1.75 3.34
CA HIS A 302 -7.57 -1.13 2.65
C HIS A 302 -8.66 -2.15 2.27
N LYS A 303 -8.27 -3.39 1.98
CA LYS A 303 -9.20 -4.49 1.73
C LYS A 303 -9.94 -4.89 3.02
N GLU A 304 -9.30 -4.85 4.19
CA GLU A 304 -9.98 -5.10 5.47
C GLU A 304 -11.10 -4.09 5.71
N VAL A 305 -10.86 -2.79 5.49
CA VAL A 305 -11.90 -1.74 5.59
C VAL A 305 -13.05 -1.99 4.61
N GLU A 306 -12.74 -2.43 3.38
CA GLU A 306 -13.75 -2.79 2.38
C GLU A 306 -14.56 -4.04 2.82
N GLU A 307 -13.90 -5.05 3.39
CA GLU A 307 -14.54 -6.25 3.94
C GLU A 307 -15.48 -5.93 5.12
N GLU A 308 -15.13 -4.96 5.99
CA GLU A 308 -16.01 -4.49 7.08
C GLU A 308 -17.29 -3.81 6.54
N LEU A 309 -17.17 -2.98 5.51
CA LEU A 309 -18.34 -2.38 4.86
C LEU A 309 -19.24 -3.44 4.21
N ASN A 310 -18.64 -4.41 3.51
CA ASN A 310 -19.38 -5.52 2.92
C ASN A 310 -20.11 -6.35 3.99
N LEU A 311 -19.50 -6.54 5.16
CA LEU A 311 -20.14 -7.21 6.29
C LEU A 311 -21.36 -6.44 6.80
N SER A 312 -21.26 -5.13 6.95
CA SER A 312 -22.39 -4.29 7.31
C SER A 312 -23.55 -4.42 6.31
N ASP A 313 -23.25 -4.41 5.01
CA ASP A 313 -24.26 -4.53 3.96
C ASP A 313 -24.93 -5.93 3.96
N MET A 314 -24.15 -6.99 4.20
CA MET A 314 -24.68 -8.35 4.37
C MET A 314 -25.66 -8.45 5.54
N ILE A 315 -25.32 -7.87 6.70
CA ILE A 315 -26.17 -7.91 7.90
C ILE A 315 -27.53 -7.25 7.63
N GLU A 316 -27.54 -6.08 6.98
CA GLU A 316 -28.79 -5.38 6.63
C GLU A 316 -29.66 -6.20 5.67
N MET A 317 -29.04 -6.86 4.69
CA MET A 317 -29.77 -7.77 3.79
C MET A 317 -30.32 -8.98 4.53
N GLU A 318 -29.56 -9.59 5.43
CA GLU A 318 -30.05 -10.71 6.24
C GLU A 318 -31.24 -10.30 7.10
N PHE A 319 -31.23 -9.08 7.65
CA PHE A 319 -32.38 -8.55 8.38
C PHE A 319 -33.61 -8.44 7.48
N MET A 320 -33.47 -7.83 6.31
CA MET A 320 -34.56 -7.74 5.33
C MET A 320 -35.09 -9.14 4.94
N LEU A 321 -34.18 -10.06 4.61
CA LEU A 321 -34.52 -11.41 4.16
C LEU A 321 -35.28 -12.19 5.24
N ASN A 322 -34.81 -12.15 6.49
CA ASN A 322 -35.39 -12.94 7.57
C ASN A 322 -36.64 -12.30 8.19
N TRP A 323 -36.67 -10.97 8.35
CA TRP A 323 -37.74 -10.29 9.08
C TRP A 323 -38.88 -9.81 8.19
N GLN A 324 -38.65 -9.60 6.90
CA GLN A 324 -39.69 -9.13 5.98
C GLN A 324 -40.00 -10.18 4.90
N PHE A 325 -38.98 -10.65 4.19
CA PHE A 325 -39.16 -11.49 3.01
C PHE A 325 -39.65 -12.90 3.34
N VAL A 326 -39.03 -13.62 4.29
CA VAL A 326 -39.44 -14.97 4.69
C VAL A 326 -40.88 -15.02 5.23
N PRO A 327 -41.32 -14.14 6.15
CA PRO A 327 -42.72 -14.11 6.60
C PRO A 327 -43.71 -13.88 5.45
N LYS A 328 -43.38 -12.98 4.53
CA LYS A 328 -44.23 -12.67 3.37
C LYS A 328 -44.33 -13.84 2.38
N LEU A 329 -43.24 -14.55 2.13
CA LEU A 329 -43.25 -15.79 1.34
C LEU A 329 -44.13 -16.88 1.95
N ARG A 330 -44.08 -17.06 3.28
CA ARG A 330 -44.98 -17.99 3.97
C ARG A 330 -46.45 -17.60 3.77
N ASN A 331 -46.77 -16.32 3.85
CA ASN A 331 -48.13 -15.80 3.60
C ASN A 331 -48.58 -15.98 2.13
N ILE A 332 -47.64 -15.94 1.17
CA ILE A 332 -47.91 -16.22 -0.25
C ILE A 332 -48.20 -17.72 -0.48
N GLY A 333 -47.75 -18.60 0.42
CA GLY A 333 -48.03 -20.04 0.39
C GLY A 333 -46.79 -20.93 0.25
N TYR A 334 -45.58 -20.37 0.37
CA TYR A 334 -44.36 -21.18 0.41
C TYR A 334 -44.25 -21.93 1.74
N ASN A 335 -44.00 -23.23 1.67
CA ASN A 335 -43.77 -24.06 2.86
C ASN A 335 -42.32 -23.93 3.34
N ILE A 336 -41.99 -22.81 3.99
CA ILE A 336 -40.64 -22.51 4.49
C ILE A 336 -40.52 -22.95 5.95
N PRO A 337 -39.65 -23.93 6.29
CA PRO A 337 -39.45 -24.38 7.66
C PRO A 337 -38.91 -23.27 8.58
N GLU A 338 -38.89 -23.51 9.90
CA GLU A 338 -38.23 -22.60 10.84
C GLU A 338 -36.71 -22.62 10.63
N GLY A 339 -36.14 -21.46 10.32
CA GLY A 339 -34.72 -21.32 10.02
C GLY A 339 -34.36 -19.87 9.71
N LYS A 340 -33.12 -19.65 9.28
CA LYS A 340 -32.59 -18.33 8.92
C LYS A 340 -31.81 -18.39 7.62
N ILE A 341 -31.97 -17.37 6.79
CA ILE A 341 -31.12 -17.07 5.64
C ILE A 341 -29.91 -16.27 6.14
N HIS A 342 -28.70 -16.63 5.72
CA HIS A 342 -27.49 -15.86 6.00
C HIS A 342 -26.49 -15.99 4.84
N PHE A 343 -25.56 -15.05 4.74
CA PHE A 343 -24.47 -15.15 3.78
C PHE A 343 -23.43 -16.14 4.26
N ASP A 344 -22.85 -16.88 3.31
CA ASP A 344 -21.68 -17.68 3.57
C ASP A 344 -20.47 -16.76 3.85
N GLN A 345 -20.13 -16.66 5.13
CA GLN A 345 -18.98 -15.92 5.61
C GLN A 345 -17.72 -16.79 5.68
N THR A 346 -17.80 -18.07 5.27
CA THR A 346 -16.63 -18.92 5.16
C THR A 346 -15.73 -18.27 4.12
N LYS A 347 -14.61 -17.69 4.59
CA LYS A 347 -13.56 -17.26 3.68
C LYS A 347 -13.19 -18.52 2.89
N ALA A 348 -13.46 -18.52 1.59
CA ALA A 348 -12.94 -19.53 0.69
C ALA A 348 -11.41 -19.44 0.80
N LEU A 349 -10.84 -20.25 1.70
CA LEU A 349 -9.41 -20.37 1.81
C LEU A 349 -8.95 -20.95 0.48
N PRO A 350 -7.84 -20.44 -0.09
CA PRO A 350 -7.18 -21.14 -1.17
C PRO A 350 -7.06 -22.62 -0.81
N ILE A 351 -7.34 -23.51 -1.75
CA ILE A 351 -7.36 -24.97 -1.52
C ILE A 351 -6.05 -25.42 -0.86
N GLU A 352 -4.95 -24.74 -1.17
CA GLU A 352 -3.61 -24.93 -0.62
C GLU A 352 -3.50 -24.64 0.89
N LYS A 353 -4.26 -23.68 1.41
CA LYS A 353 -4.33 -23.37 2.85
C LYS A 353 -5.34 -24.27 3.55
N ARG A 354 -6.44 -24.62 2.87
CA ARG A 354 -7.47 -25.51 3.42
C ARG A 354 -6.91 -26.91 3.68
N ILE A 355 -6.14 -27.47 2.74
CA ILE A 355 -5.51 -28.79 2.90
C ILE A 355 -4.49 -28.82 4.04
N GLU A 356 -3.72 -27.75 4.23
CA GLU A 356 -2.77 -27.66 5.34
C GLU A 356 -3.50 -27.65 6.70
N ILE A 357 -4.61 -26.92 6.81
CA ILE A 357 -5.43 -26.87 8.01
C ILE A 357 -6.11 -28.22 8.23
N ASP A 358 -6.78 -28.76 7.22
CA ASP A 358 -7.48 -30.05 7.31
C ASP A 358 -6.51 -31.18 7.71
N MET A 359 -5.28 -31.20 7.18
CA MET A 359 -4.23 -32.14 7.60
C MET A 359 -3.88 -31.97 9.08
N LYS A 360 -3.61 -30.74 9.55
CA LYS A 360 -3.31 -30.47 10.97
C LYS A 360 -4.47 -30.79 11.92
N VAL A 361 -5.72 -30.65 11.46
CA VAL A 361 -6.90 -31.03 12.26
C VAL A 361 -7.08 -32.55 12.26
N SER A 362 -6.80 -33.23 11.14
CA SER A 362 -6.89 -34.69 11.04
C SER A 362 -5.96 -35.46 11.99
N GLU A 363 -4.86 -34.84 12.40
CA GLU A 363 -3.95 -35.37 13.44
C GLU A 363 -4.61 -35.41 14.84
N LYS A 364 -5.64 -34.59 15.06
CA LYS A 364 -6.30 -34.41 16.36
C LYS A 364 -7.73 -34.94 16.39
N VAL A 365 -8.41 -34.97 15.24
CA VAL A 365 -9.81 -35.39 15.12
C VAL A 365 -9.96 -36.28 13.88
N PRO A 366 -10.55 -37.50 14.01
CA PRO A 366 -10.74 -38.38 12.87
C PRO A 366 -11.79 -37.81 11.89
N TYR A 367 -11.43 -37.74 10.62
CA TYR A 367 -12.35 -37.40 9.53
C TYR A 367 -12.77 -38.66 8.76
N PRO A 368 -14.03 -38.75 8.31
CA PRO A 368 -14.44 -39.79 7.37
C PRO A 368 -13.71 -39.65 6.04
N ASP A 369 -13.33 -40.77 5.40
CA ASP A 369 -12.67 -40.76 4.08
C ASP A 369 -13.46 -39.95 3.04
N GLU A 370 -14.79 -39.98 3.13
CA GLU A 370 -15.73 -39.28 2.26
C GLU A 370 -15.64 -37.75 2.34
N TYR A 371 -15.20 -37.21 3.48
CA TYR A 371 -14.92 -35.77 3.63
C TYR A 371 -13.82 -35.32 2.67
N TRP A 372 -12.78 -36.12 2.47
CA TRP A 372 -11.63 -35.75 1.64
C TRP A 372 -11.98 -35.79 0.14
N TYR A 373 -12.69 -36.83 -0.28
CA TYR A 373 -13.14 -36.96 -1.67
C TYR A 373 -14.10 -35.84 -2.06
N SER A 374 -15.08 -35.52 -1.21
CA SER A 374 -16.05 -34.44 -1.46
C SER A 374 -15.45 -33.03 -1.36
N THR A 375 -14.60 -32.76 -0.36
CA THR A 375 -14.02 -31.43 -0.14
C THR A 375 -13.04 -31.02 -1.23
N TYR A 376 -12.31 -31.99 -1.81
CA TYR A 376 -11.28 -31.74 -2.83
C TYR A 376 -11.70 -32.18 -4.24
N GLY A 377 -12.92 -32.69 -4.42
CA GLY A 377 -13.44 -33.12 -5.72
C GLY A 377 -12.67 -34.28 -6.35
N ILE A 378 -12.20 -35.23 -5.52
CA ILE A 378 -11.41 -36.39 -5.94
C ILE A 378 -12.30 -37.62 -5.97
N ASP A 379 -12.31 -38.36 -7.08
CA ASP A 379 -13.06 -39.60 -7.17
C ASP A 379 -12.51 -40.66 -6.19
N LYS A 380 -13.41 -41.40 -5.55
CA LYS A 380 -13.03 -42.46 -4.62
C LYS A 380 -12.30 -43.58 -5.37
N PRO A 381 -11.04 -43.90 -5.04
CA PRO A 381 -10.26 -44.90 -5.74
C PRO A 381 -10.86 -46.29 -5.56
N THR A 382 -10.74 -47.11 -6.60
CA THR A 382 -11.22 -48.49 -6.61
C THR A 382 -10.29 -49.41 -5.81
N ALA A 383 -10.81 -50.56 -5.34
CA ALA A 383 -10.04 -51.52 -4.55
C ALA A 383 -8.77 -52.02 -5.28
N GLU A 384 -8.80 -52.10 -6.61
CA GLU A 384 -7.66 -52.48 -7.44
C GLU A 384 -6.55 -51.40 -7.46
N GLU A 385 -6.92 -50.12 -7.45
CA GLU A 385 -5.96 -49.00 -7.45
C GLU A 385 -5.23 -48.84 -6.10
N ILE A 386 -5.93 -49.13 -4.99
CA ILE A 386 -5.33 -49.15 -3.65
C ILE A 386 -4.29 -50.27 -3.54
N ALA A 387 -4.61 -51.46 -4.06
CA ALA A 387 -3.71 -52.60 -4.08
C ALA A 387 -2.46 -52.35 -4.94
N ARG A 388 -2.59 -51.60 -6.05
CA ARG A 388 -1.46 -51.23 -6.91
C ARG A 388 -0.49 -50.28 -6.22
N LYS A 389 -0.99 -49.24 -5.54
CA LYS A 389 -0.14 -48.27 -4.80
C LYS A 389 0.58 -48.87 -3.60
N GLN A 390 0.03 -49.91 -2.97
CA GLN A 390 0.70 -50.60 -1.86
C GLN A 390 1.89 -51.44 -2.35
N LYS A 391 1.76 -52.12 -3.50
CA LYS A 391 2.87 -52.85 -4.13
C LYS A 391 4.02 -51.92 -4.57
N GLU A 392 3.69 -50.76 -5.13
CA GLU A 392 4.70 -49.76 -5.55
C GLU A 392 5.50 -49.19 -4.36
N LYS A 393 4.88 -49.03 -3.18
CA LYS A 393 5.58 -48.59 -1.96
C LYS A 393 6.52 -49.65 -1.38
N GLU A 394 6.19 -50.93 -1.52
CA GLU A 394 7.05 -52.04 -1.06
C GLU A 394 8.28 -52.25 -1.95
N GLU A 395 8.18 -51.98 -3.24
CA GLU A 395 9.31 -52.06 -4.19
C GLU A 395 10.31 -50.91 -4.02
N ALA A 396 9.85 -49.69 -3.68
CA ALA A 396 10.70 -48.53 -3.47
C ALA A 396 11.64 -48.65 -2.25
N ASN A 397 11.29 -49.48 -1.26
CA ASN A 397 12.03 -49.60 0.00
C ASN A 397 13.21 -50.60 -0.07
N LYS A 398 13.40 -51.33 -1.18
CA LYS A 398 14.45 -52.36 -1.33
C LYS A 398 15.76 -51.88 -1.98
N ASN A 399 15.83 -50.65 -2.52
CA ASN A 399 16.90 -50.28 -3.48
C ASN A 399 17.85 -49.13 -3.11
N ASN A 400 18.07 -48.78 -1.83
CA ASN A 400 19.08 -47.76 -1.46
C ASN A 400 20.17 -48.29 -0.50
N PRO A 401 21.46 -48.31 -0.90
CA PRO A 401 22.59 -48.45 0.02
C PRO A 401 22.93 -47.12 0.74
N PRO A 402 23.63 -47.15 1.89
CA PRO A 402 23.89 -45.98 2.72
C PRO A 402 25.02 -45.07 2.15
N PRO A 403 24.96 -43.74 2.33
CA PRO A 403 25.98 -42.81 1.85
C PRO A 403 27.28 -42.90 2.68
N ALA A 404 28.40 -42.83 1.97
CA ALA A 404 29.77 -42.79 2.51
C ALA A 404 30.14 -41.39 3.06
N ASP A 405 31.08 -41.37 3.99
CA ASP A 405 31.65 -40.20 4.66
C ASP A 405 32.37 -39.22 3.70
N PRO A 406 32.42 -37.90 4.03
CA PRO A 406 33.00 -36.88 3.15
C PRO A 406 34.54 -36.82 3.21
N PRO A 407 35.24 -36.49 2.10
CA PRO A 407 36.68 -36.26 2.11
C PRO A 407 37.06 -34.88 2.70
N PRO A 408 38.31 -34.72 3.20
CA PRO A 408 38.75 -33.53 3.92
C PRO A 408 39.28 -32.39 3.01
N ALA A 409 39.38 -31.19 3.58
CA ALA A 409 39.63 -29.91 2.93
C ALA A 409 41.11 -29.48 2.78
N ASN A 410 41.29 -28.47 1.89
CA ASN A 410 42.37 -27.45 1.74
C ASN A 410 43.62 -27.77 0.88
N PRO A 411 44.39 -26.77 0.34
CA PRO A 411 44.36 -25.30 0.54
C PRO A 411 44.56 -24.36 -0.72
N LYS A 412 44.43 -23.05 -0.44
CA LYS A 412 44.72 -21.77 -1.15
C LYS A 412 45.86 -21.65 -2.20
N LYS A 413 45.72 -20.64 -3.10
CA LYS A 413 46.65 -19.54 -3.56
C LYS A 413 46.46 -19.26 -5.07
N GLU A 414 46.62 -18.09 -5.70
CA GLU A 414 47.12 -16.73 -5.40
C GLU A 414 46.63 -15.78 -6.52
N ASP A 415 46.33 -14.51 -6.18
CA ASP A 415 46.28 -13.29 -7.03
C ASP A 415 47.76 -12.81 -7.22
N PRO A 416 48.26 -12.17 -8.32
CA PRO A 416 47.89 -10.79 -8.70
C PRO A 416 48.25 -10.24 -10.13
N SER A 417 47.39 -9.34 -10.61
CA SER A 417 47.74 -8.01 -11.18
C SER A 417 48.24 -7.77 -12.63
N LYS A 418 47.74 -6.62 -13.15
CA LYS A 418 48.21 -5.73 -14.25
C LYS A 418 47.67 -6.10 -15.64
N LYS A 419 47.20 -5.20 -16.52
CA LYS A 419 47.05 -3.72 -16.63
C LYS A 419 46.36 -3.54 -18.02
N LYS A 420 45.51 -2.56 -18.36
CA LYS A 420 45.78 -1.12 -18.57
C LYS A 420 44.48 -0.41 -19.01
N VAL A 421 44.38 0.84 -18.56
CA VAL A 421 43.43 1.91 -18.91
C VAL A 421 43.67 2.44 -20.33
N ASP A 422 42.63 2.86 -21.07
CA ASP A 422 42.48 4.22 -21.65
C ASP A 422 41.14 4.45 -22.40
N PRO A 423 40.74 5.69 -22.79
CA PRO A 423 39.63 6.40 -22.15
C PRO A 423 38.55 6.85 -23.17
N LYS A 424 37.29 6.96 -22.77
CA LYS A 424 36.38 7.95 -23.37
C LYS A 424 35.53 8.60 -22.29
N ALA A 425 35.84 9.87 -22.08
CA ALA A 425 35.07 10.80 -21.30
C ALA A 425 33.62 10.88 -21.81
N GLU A 426 32.72 10.85 -20.84
CA GLU A 426 31.57 11.75 -20.66
C GLU A 426 30.80 12.18 -21.91
N LYS A 427 29.54 11.72 -21.97
CA LYS A 427 28.44 12.65 -22.25
C LYS A 427 27.69 12.90 -20.95
N ILE A 428 27.92 14.08 -20.41
CA ILE A 428 27.07 14.75 -19.42
C ILE A 428 25.66 14.81 -20.02
N PRO A 429 24.61 14.29 -19.36
CA PRO A 429 23.24 14.68 -19.69
C PRO A 429 23.14 16.20 -19.47
N ASP A 430 22.55 16.91 -20.42
CA ASP A 430 22.32 18.36 -20.34
C ASP A 430 21.83 18.79 -18.94
N PRO A 431 22.18 20.02 -18.49
CA PRO A 431 21.84 20.50 -17.16
C PRO A 431 20.34 20.31 -16.94
N VAL A 432 19.99 19.68 -15.81
CA VAL A 432 18.62 19.58 -15.30
C VAL A 432 17.96 20.93 -15.49
N GLU A 433 16.94 21.00 -16.35
CA GLU A 433 16.10 22.19 -16.51
C GLU A 433 15.64 22.62 -15.11
N PHE A 434 15.93 23.86 -14.75
CA PHE A 434 15.59 24.42 -13.45
C PHE A 434 14.09 24.24 -13.18
N VAL A 435 13.75 23.39 -12.22
CA VAL A 435 12.38 23.26 -11.74
C VAL A 435 12.06 24.50 -10.90
N ASN A 436 11.32 25.45 -11.48
CA ASN A 436 10.92 26.71 -10.85
C ASN A 436 9.91 26.58 -9.68
N ALA A 437 9.71 25.39 -9.10
CA ALA A 437 8.59 25.10 -8.18
C ALA A 437 8.97 24.61 -6.77
N TYR A 438 10.27 24.54 -6.41
CA TYR A 438 10.64 24.24 -5.02
C TYR A 438 10.46 25.48 -4.15
N GLU A 439 9.45 25.44 -3.28
CA GLU A 439 9.23 26.45 -2.25
C GLU A 439 9.95 26.02 -0.96
N PRO A 440 11.05 26.69 -0.57
CA PRO A 440 11.79 26.37 0.65
C PRO A 440 10.93 26.69 1.88
N THR A 441 10.98 25.80 2.88
CA THR A 441 10.36 26.06 4.19
C THR A 441 11.14 27.10 4.97
N ASP A 442 10.57 27.63 6.06
CA ASP A 442 11.29 28.52 6.99
C ASP A 442 12.57 27.86 7.54
N GLU A 443 12.54 26.53 7.74
CA GLU A 443 13.71 25.73 8.15
C GLU A 443 14.77 25.70 7.05
N ASP A 444 14.36 25.52 5.78
CA ASP A 444 15.27 25.53 4.64
C ASP A 444 15.88 26.92 4.43
N GLU A 445 15.10 27.99 4.58
CA GLU A 445 15.57 29.37 4.53
C GLU A 445 16.60 29.66 5.62
N GLN A 446 16.30 29.24 6.86
CA GLN A 446 17.21 29.41 7.98
C GLN A 446 18.50 28.61 7.77
N TYR A 447 18.40 27.38 7.23
CA TYR A 447 19.56 26.58 6.88
C TYR A 447 20.41 27.23 5.78
N ILE A 448 19.82 27.73 4.70
CA ILE A 448 20.55 28.42 3.61
C ILE A 448 21.29 29.63 4.17
N LYS A 449 20.64 30.41 5.04
CA LYS A 449 21.25 31.55 5.72
C LYS A 449 22.40 31.14 6.62
N ASP A 450 22.19 30.18 7.51
CA ASP A 450 23.23 29.69 8.41
C ASP A 450 24.39 29.03 7.66
N PHE A 451 24.12 28.35 6.54
CA PHE A 451 25.15 27.77 5.68
C PHE A 451 26.07 28.84 5.10
N PHE A 452 25.50 29.97 4.67
CA PHE A 452 26.25 31.13 4.18
C PHE A 452 27.08 31.79 5.30
N ASP A 453 26.52 31.89 6.51
CA ASP A 453 27.10 32.66 7.61
C ASP A 453 28.11 31.87 8.49
N LYS A 454 27.91 30.57 8.74
CA LYS A 454 28.42 29.94 10.00
C LYS A 454 29.33 28.72 9.92
N ALA A 455 29.58 28.09 8.76
CA ALA A 455 30.69 27.12 8.53
C ALA A 455 30.45 26.14 7.37
N ARG A 456 29.36 26.26 6.60
CA ARG A 456 29.11 25.44 5.40
C ARG A 456 28.97 23.93 5.73
N THR A 457 28.29 23.63 6.83
CA THR A 457 28.01 22.28 7.36
C THR A 457 26.60 21.81 6.97
N TYR A 458 26.23 20.56 7.30
CA TYR A 458 24.87 20.04 7.07
C TYR A 458 23.95 20.34 8.26
N SER A 459 22.63 20.25 8.05
CA SER A 459 21.63 20.37 9.12
C SER A 459 21.32 18.99 9.73
N PRO A 460 21.55 18.76 11.05
CA PRO A 460 21.10 17.56 11.74
C PRO A 460 19.61 17.32 11.59
N GLU A 461 18.79 18.35 11.75
CA GLU A 461 17.33 18.24 11.75
C GLU A 461 16.82 17.80 10.38
N LYS A 462 17.31 18.42 9.30
CA LYS A 462 16.94 18.04 7.93
C LYS A 462 17.38 16.62 7.61
N PHE A 463 18.62 16.27 7.94
CA PHE A 463 19.13 14.91 7.77
C PHE A 463 18.26 13.87 8.49
N GLN A 464 17.91 14.12 9.75
CA GLN A 464 17.08 13.20 10.54
C GLN A 464 15.66 13.07 9.96
N LYS A 465 15.08 14.16 9.46
CA LYS A 465 13.76 14.15 8.81
C LYS A 465 13.76 13.29 7.54
N GLU A 466 14.75 13.47 6.67
CA GLU A 466 14.91 12.66 5.45
C GLU A 466 15.18 11.20 5.78
N LEU A 467 16.10 10.93 6.70
CA LEU A 467 16.45 9.57 7.10
C LEU A 467 15.26 8.84 7.73
N LYS A 468 14.48 9.53 8.57
CA LYS A 468 13.24 8.99 9.16
C LYS A 468 12.22 8.64 8.07
N LYS A 469 12.08 9.47 7.03
CA LYS A 469 11.23 9.16 5.88
C LYS A 469 11.70 7.88 5.18
N LEU A 470 12.98 7.79 4.81
CA LEU A 470 13.54 6.63 4.11
C LEU A 470 13.43 5.34 4.94
N THR A 471 13.83 5.38 6.21
CA THR A 471 13.78 4.23 7.13
C THR A 471 12.36 3.76 7.44
N SER A 472 11.36 4.64 7.36
CA SER A 472 9.96 4.25 7.52
C SER A 472 9.50 3.24 6.45
N GLY A 473 10.08 3.27 5.24
CA GLY A 473 9.80 2.29 4.19
C GLY A 473 10.26 0.88 4.57
N ILE A 474 11.46 0.77 5.17
CA ILE A 474 12.03 -0.50 5.63
C ILE A 474 11.22 -1.06 6.81
N ARG A 475 10.91 -0.23 7.80
CA ARG A 475 10.22 -0.64 9.03
C ARG A 475 8.82 -1.18 8.82
N LYS A 476 8.17 -0.83 7.70
CA LYS A 476 6.87 -1.42 7.31
C LYS A 476 6.96 -2.92 7.07
N GLN A 477 8.09 -3.41 6.53
CA GLN A 477 8.29 -4.83 6.25
C GLN A 477 9.14 -5.53 7.32
N PHE A 478 10.01 -4.79 7.98
CA PHE A 478 10.91 -5.28 9.02
C PHE A 478 10.75 -4.48 10.32
N PRO A 479 9.72 -4.77 11.13
CA PRO A 479 9.53 -4.11 12.42
C PRO A 479 10.69 -4.37 13.38
N THR A 480 10.97 -3.39 14.25
CA THR A 480 12.07 -3.47 15.22
C THR A 480 11.79 -4.41 16.40
N SER A 481 10.51 -4.75 16.64
CA SER A 481 10.04 -5.63 17.71
C SER A 481 10.05 -7.13 17.36
N ILE A 482 10.82 -7.53 16.34
CA ILE A 482 11.01 -8.93 15.97
C ILE A 482 12.08 -9.54 16.89
N GLY A 483 11.93 -10.83 17.20
CA GLY A 483 12.90 -11.57 18.00
C GLY A 483 14.33 -11.48 17.47
N TYR A 484 15.28 -11.36 18.40
CA TYR A 484 16.70 -11.26 18.13
C TYR A 484 17.20 -12.41 17.26
N MET A 485 18.05 -12.09 16.28
CA MET A 485 18.63 -13.04 15.30
C MET A 485 17.64 -13.71 14.34
N GLU A 486 16.35 -13.35 14.35
CA GLU A 486 15.46 -13.77 13.28
C GLU A 486 15.92 -13.17 11.93
N PRO A 487 15.72 -13.87 10.80
CA PRO A 487 16.15 -13.39 9.48
C PRO A 487 15.65 -11.98 9.15
N ASP A 488 14.37 -11.70 9.46
CA ASP A 488 13.74 -10.38 9.24
C ASP A 488 14.37 -9.30 10.14
N TYR A 489 14.77 -9.62 11.37
CA TYR A 489 15.49 -8.70 12.27
C TYR A 489 16.86 -8.32 11.69
N ILE A 490 17.65 -9.31 11.24
CA ILE A 490 18.98 -9.07 10.66
C ILE A 490 18.86 -8.26 9.38
N ALA A 491 17.92 -8.63 8.50
CA ALA A 491 17.71 -7.96 7.23
C ALA A 491 17.27 -6.50 7.40
N GLY A 492 16.25 -6.26 8.23
CA GLY A 492 15.79 -4.90 8.53
C GLY A 492 16.91 -4.02 9.06
N THR A 493 17.69 -4.54 10.01
CA THR A 493 18.77 -3.75 10.62
C THR A 493 19.92 -3.46 9.65
N MET A 494 20.25 -4.39 8.75
CA MET A 494 21.27 -4.19 7.72
C MET A 494 20.81 -3.21 6.62
N LEU A 495 19.54 -3.28 6.21
CA LEU A 495 18.95 -2.33 5.27
C LEU A 495 18.90 -0.91 5.86
N GLU A 496 18.52 -0.77 7.14
CA GLU A 496 18.59 0.51 7.85
C GLU A 496 20.03 1.04 7.92
N LEU A 497 21.01 0.18 8.23
CA LEU A 497 22.42 0.54 8.26
C LEU A 497 22.91 1.06 6.89
N ASN A 498 22.51 0.40 5.80
CA ASN A 498 22.80 0.85 4.44
C ASN A 498 22.16 2.22 4.15
N LEU A 499 20.89 2.43 4.54
CA LEU A 499 20.20 3.71 4.38
C LEU A 499 20.84 4.85 5.19
N ASN A 500 21.31 4.58 6.40
CA ASN A 500 22.01 5.57 7.22
C ASN A 500 23.28 6.08 6.50
N ARG A 501 24.04 5.17 5.90
CA ARG A 501 25.24 5.49 5.10
C ARG A 501 24.90 6.22 3.80
N PHE A 502 23.84 5.79 3.13
CA PHE A 502 23.33 6.44 1.94
C PHE A 502 22.91 7.89 2.22
N GLY A 503 22.08 8.10 3.25
CA GLY A 503 21.61 9.44 3.64
C GLY A 503 22.77 10.36 4.00
N TYR A 504 23.79 9.85 4.71
CA TYR A 504 25.00 10.62 4.99
C TYR A 504 25.70 11.06 3.71
N SER A 505 25.88 10.12 2.77
CA SER A 505 26.54 10.40 1.49
C SER A 505 25.77 11.43 0.65
N LYS A 506 24.44 11.31 0.61
CA LYS A 506 23.54 12.27 -0.03
C LYS A 506 23.71 13.67 0.58
N THR A 507 23.77 13.74 1.89
CA THR A 507 23.91 15.01 2.62
C THR A 507 25.27 15.66 2.37
N ILE A 508 26.35 14.88 2.34
CA ILE A 508 27.67 15.39 1.97
C ILE A 508 27.69 15.90 0.53
N ALA A 509 27.02 15.21 -0.41
CA ALA A 509 26.88 15.68 -1.79
C ALA A 509 26.13 17.03 -1.86
N GLN A 510 25.05 17.18 -1.10
CA GLN A 510 24.32 18.44 -0.99
C GLN A 510 25.21 19.57 -0.47
N VAL A 511 25.92 19.35 0.65
CA VAL A 511 26.88 20.32 1.21
C VAL A 511 27.95 20.69 0.18
N PHE A 512 28.46 19.73 -0.58
CA PHE A 512 29.47 19.98 -1.60
C PHE A 512 28.94 20.85 -2.74
N GLU A 513 27.73 20.58 -3.23
CA GLU A 513 27.09 21.40 -4.27
C GLU A 513 26.75 22.81 -3.77
N LEU A 514 26.25 22.94 -2.52
CA LEU A 514 26.05 24.24 -1.89
C LEU A 514 27.37 25.01 -1.76
N ASN A 515 28.46 24.33 -1.41
CA ASN A 515 29.79 24.93 -1.36
C ASN A 515 30.25 25.45 -2.72
N LYS A 516 30.03 24.72 -3.81
CA LYS A 516 30.32 25.21 -5.17
C LYS A 516 29.47 26.40 -5.57
N ALA A 517 28.23 26.46 -5.07
CA ALA A 517 27.32 27.55 -5.37
C ALA A 517 27.64 28.86 -4.63
N LEU A 518 28.53 28.82 -3.62
CA LEU A 518 28.97 30.00 -2.89
C LEU A 518 29.73 30.97 -3.81
N ASP A 519 29.04 32.02 -4.23
CA ASP A 519 29.61 33.15 -4.93
C ASP A 519 29.68 34.35 -3.97
N ILE A 520 30.87 34.58 -3.41
CA ILE A 520 31.11 35.64 -2.42
C ILE A 520 30.92 37.03 -3.06
N GLN A 521 31.12 37.18 -4.38
CA GLN A 521 30.94 38.45 -5.08
C GLN A 521 29.46 38.78 -5.32
N GLY A 522 28.62 37.77 -5.54
CA GLY A 522 27.17 37.93 -5.74
C GLY A 522 26.34 38.14 -4.46
N GLY A 523 26.95 37.98 -3.28
CA GLY A 523 26.29 38.12 -1.98
C GLY A 523 25.21 37.07 -1.69
N TYR A 524 24.52 37.22 -0.56
CA TYR A 524 23.54 36.24 -0.05
C TYR A 524 22.40 35.98 -1.05
N GLY A 525 21.88 37.00 -1.73
CA GLY A 525 20.77 36.86 -2.67
C GLY A 525 21.09 35.94 -3.86
N ALA A 526 22.30 36.06 -4.44
CA ALA A 526 22.75 35.22 -5.54
C ALA A 526 22.99 33.76 -5.08
N PHE A 527 23.59 33.59 -3.90
CA PHE A 527 23.77 32.28 -3.30
C PHE A 527 22.42 31.59 -3.01
N ARG A 528 21.48 32.29 -2.36
CA ARG A 528 20.15 31.75 -2.03
C ARG A 528 19.45 31.18 -3.26
N LYS A 529 19.46 31.90 -4.38
CA LYS A 529 18.82 31.43 -5.62
C LYS A 529 19.39 30.09 -6.10
N LYS A 530 20.72 29.91 -6.04
CA LYS A 530 21.38 28.65 -6.40
C LYS A 530 21.13 27.56 -5.35
N ALA A 531 21.16 27.92 -4.07
CA ALA A 531 20.95 27.00 -2.96
C ALA A 531 19.54 26.38 -2.97
N VAL A 532 18.50 27.18 -3.20
CA VAL A 532 17.12 26.73 -3.34
C VAL A 532 16.99 25.70 -4.48
N ALA A 533 17.60 25.96 -5.64
CA ALA A 533 17.58 25.02 -6.76
C ALA A 533 18.30 23.70 -6.43
N ILE A 534 19.45 23.78 -5.77
CA ILE A 534 20.19 22.59 -5.33
C ILE A 534 19.34 21.78 -4.36
N MET A 535 18.78 22.40 -3.32
CA MET A 535 17.96 21.73 -2.31
C MET A 535 16.72 21.08 -2.94
N GLY A 536 16.04 21.78 -3.85
CA GLY A 536 14.89 21.24 -4.59
C GLY A 536 15.23 19.98 -5.38
N ASN A 537 16.41 19.89 -6.00
CA ASN A 537 16.84 18.67 -6.69
C ASN A 537 16.99 17.48 -5.74
N PHE A 538 17.61 17.67 -4.57
CA PHE A 538 17.76 16.60 -3.57
C PHE A 538 16.42 16.17 -2.96
N ASP A 539 15.48 17.11 -2.79
CA ASP A 539 14.13 16.83 -2.29
C ASP A 539 13.28 16.11 -3.33
N ASN A 540 13.44 16.43 -4.63
CA ASN A 540 12.76 15.72 -5.72
C ASN A 540 13.19 14.24 -5.80
N TYR A 541 14.47 13.94 -5.58
CA TYR A 541 14.95 12.55 -5.55
C TYR A 541 14.41 11.78 -4.33
N LEU A 542 14.13 12.45 -3.22
CA LEU A 542 13.72 11.80 -1.97
C LEU A 542 12.47 10.93 -2.13
N GLN A 543 11.53 11.32 -2.98
CA GLN A 543 10.33 10.50 -3.22
C GLN A 543 10.65 9.22 -3.99
N THR A 544 11.53 9.29 -4.98
CA THR A 544 11.98 8.10 -5.74
C THR A 544 12.80 7.18 -4.82
N GLU A 545 13.74 7.74 -4.05
CA GLU A 545 14.55 7.00 -3.08
C GLU A 545 13.67 6.29 -2.02
N TYR A 546 12.61 6.96 -1.56
CA TYR A 546 11.64 6.37 -0.64
C TYR A 546 10.88 5.18 -1.26
N ASN A 547 10.43 5.33 -2.51
CA ASN A 547 9.76 4.26 -3.23
C ASN A 547 10.69 3.06 -3.46
N ASP A 548 11.96 3.30 -3.78
CA ASP A 548 12.97 2.26 -3.96
C ASP A 548 13.27 1.52 -2.65
N ALA A 549 13.30 2.24 -1.51
CA ALA A 549 13.44 1.63 -0.20
C ALA A 549 12.26 0.69 0.12
N ILE A 550 11.02 1.09 -0.19
CA ILE A 550 9.83 0.24 -0.03
C ILE A 550 9.92 -1.01 -0.92
N ALA A 551 10.17 -0.83 -2.22
CA ALA A 551 10.22 -1.93 -3.17
C ALA A 551 11.33 -2.93 -2.81
N THR A 552 12.48 -2.42 -2.38
CA THR A 552 13.59 -3.24 -1.87
C THR A 552 13.18 -4.02 -0.63
N ALA A 553 12.57 -3.37 0.36
CA ALA A 553 12.17 -4.02 1.60
C ALA A 553 11.16 -5.15 1.36
N GLN A 554 10.18 -4.93 0.49
CA GLN A 554 9.15 -5.91 0.15
C GLN A 554 9.74 -7.15 -0.53
N ASN A 555 10.55 -6.95 -1.57
CA ASN A 555 11.14 -8.06 -2.32
C ASN A 555 12.19 -8.81 -1.48
N ALA A 556 12.98 -8.09 -0.67
CA ALA A 556 13.91 -8.71 0.27
C ALA A 556 13.16 -9.57 1.29
N ALA A 557 12.07 -9.07 1.87
CA ALA A 557 11.26 -9.83 2.84
C ALA A 557 10.68 -11.10 2.22
N ASN A 558 10.12 -10.99 1.01
CA ASN A 558 9.62 -12.16 0.26
C ASN A 558 10.73 -13.18 0.03
N TYR A 559 11.90 -12.75 -0.45
CA TYR A 559 13.04 -13.62 -0.68
C TYR A 559 13.52 -14.31 0.60
N ILE A 560 13.69 -13.57 1.70
CA ILE A 560 14.18 -14.10 2.97
C ILE A 560 13.23 -15.16 3.54
N ARG A 561 11.93 -14.87 3.52
CA ARG A 561 10.90 -15.83 3.96
C ARG A 561 10.90 -17.07 3.07
N GLN A 562 11.02 -16.88 1.76
CA GLN A 562 11.10 -18.01 0.83
C GLN A 562 12.35 -18.86 1.04
N MET A 563 13.49 -18.25 1.34
CA MET A 563 14.73 -18.97 1.64
C MET A 563 14.65 -19.80 2.92
N LYS A 564 13.90 -19.35 3.93
CA LYS A 564 13.61 -20.14 5.15
C LYS A 564 12.89 -21.44 4.81
N ASP A 565 11.96 -21.36 3.86
CA ASP A 565 11.12 -22.48 3.42
C ASP A 565 11.50 -22.98 2.01
N ILE A 566 12.78 -22.89 1.63
CA ILE A 566 13.26 -23.20 0.27
C ILE A 566 12.90 -24.63 -0.19
N LYS A 567 12.81 -25.57 0.74
CA LYS A 567 12.39 -26.95 0.46
C LYS A 567 10.93 -27.04 0.04
N LEU A 568 10.08 -26.17 0.58
CA LEU A 568 8.65 -26.09 0.25
C LEU A 568 8.43 -25.25 -1.02
N PHE A 569 9.19 -24.16 -1.19
CA PHE A 569 9.02 -23.21 -2.29
C PHE A 569 10.31 -23.03 -3.12
N PRO A 570 10.75 -24.06 -3.88
CA PRO A 570 12.02 -24.03 -4.61
C PRO A 570 12.01 -23.14 -5.86
N TYR A 571 10.85 -22.62 -6.28
CA TYR A 571 10.68 -21.81 -7.48
C TYR A 571 10.05 -20.46 -7.16
N TRP A 572 10.30 -19.45 -8.00
CA TRP A 572 9.65 -18.15 -7.91
C TRP A 572 9.20 -17.68 -9.29
N ARG A 573 8.06 -17.00 -9.34
CA ARG A 573 7.53 -16.37 -10.55
C ARG A 573 7.74 -14.87 -10.47
N TYR A 574 8.23 -14.29 -11.56
CA TYR A 574 8.33 -12.85 -11.73
C TYR A 574 6.98 -12.29 -12.13
N GLU A 575 6.50 -11.27 -11.42
CA GLU A 575 5.19 -10.65 -11.67
C GLU A 575 5.30 -9.13 -11.66
N THR A 576 4.44 -8.49 -12.44
CA THR A 576 4.29 -7.04 -12.53
C THR A 576 2.88 -6.63 -12.11
N VAL A 577 2.69 -5.35 -11.74
CA VAL A 577 1.34 -4.82 -11.44
C VAL A 577 0.43 -4.77 -12.69
N GLY A 578 1.00 -4.84 -13.89
CA GLY A 578 0.24 -4.90 -15.15
C GLY A 578 -0.33 -3.56 -15.64
N ASP A 579 0.03 -2.43 -15.02
CA ASP A 579 -0.36 -1.09 -15.48
C ASP A 579 0.56 -0.52 -16.58
N ASP A 580 0.13 0.60 -17.16
CA ASP A 580 0.83 1.33 -18.22
C ASP A 580 2.17 1.96 -17.80
N LYS A 581 2.47 2.00 -16.49
CA LYS A 581 3.76 2.45 -15.94
C LYS A 581 4.78 1.31 -15.82
N VAL A 582 4.38 0.07 -16.07
CA VAL A 582 5.30 -1.07 -16.16
C VAL A 582 6.11 -0.97 -17.45
N ARG A 583 7.44 -1.03 -17.33
CA ARG A 583 8.34 -1.01 -18.48
C ARG A 583 8.17 -2.27 -19.32
N ALA A 584 8.23 -2.12 -20.64
CA ALA A 584 8.07 -3.23 -21.58
C ALA A 584 9.07 -4.38 -21.34
N SER A 585 10.31 -4.07 -20.96
CA SER A 585 11.34 -5.08 -20.62
C SER A 585 10.99 -5.87 -19.36
N HIS A 586 10.40 -5.22 -18.35
CA HIS A 586 9.94 -5.92 -17.15
C HIS A 586 8.70 -6.76 -17.43
N ALA A 587 7.77 -6.26 -18.25
CA ALA A 587 6.62 -7.03 -18.73
C ALA A 587 7.03 -8.29 -19.51
N ALA A 588 8.20 -8.28 -20.17
CA ALA A 588 8.74 -9.47 -20.85
C ALA A 588 9.15 -10.61 -19.88
N LEU A 589 9.40 -10.28 -18.61
CA LEU A 589 9.63 -11.26 -17.54
C LEU A 589 8.34 -11.67 -16.82
N ASP A 590 7.22 -11.00 -17.06
CA ASP A 590 5.95 -11.29 -16.40
C ASP A 590 5.53 -12.74 -16.64
N GLY A 591 5.18 -13.43 -15.55
CA GLY A 591 4.80 -14.84 -15.55
C GLY A 591 5.96 -15.84 -15.69
N LYS A 592 7.21 -15.39 -15.90
CA LYS A 592 8.37 -16.30 -16.03
C LYS A 592 8.74 -16.92 -14.68
N VAL A 593 9.02 -18.22 -14.70
CA VAL A 593 9.36 -19.00 -13.51
C VAL A 593 10.86 -19.31 -13.49
N PHE A 594 11.47 -19.11 -12.34
CA PHE A 594 12.89 -19.35 -12.10
C PHE A 594 13.07 -20.28 -10.90
N ALA A 595 14.17 -21.03 -10.89
CA ALA A 595 14.53 -21.85 -9.74
C ALA A 595 15.37 -21.05 -8.74
N LEU A 596 15.02 -21.11 -7.44
CA LEU A 596 15.85 -20.48 -6.40
C LEU A 596 17.26 -21.06 -6.35
N LYS A 597 17.46 -22.32 -6.72
CA LYS A 597 18.81 -22.92 -6.78
C LYS A 597 19.73 -22.26 -7.80
N ASP A 598 19.19 -21.58 -8.81
CA ASP A 598 19.97 -20.82 -9.78
C ASP A 598 20.34 -19.45 -9.19
N VAL A 599 21.53 -19.39 -8.60
CA VAL A 599 22.07 -18.18 -7.96
C VAL A 599 22.16 -17.00 -8.93
N LYS A 600 22.41 -17.24 -10.22
CA LYS A 600 22.51 -16.14 -11.20
C LYS A 600 21.15 -15.49 -11.45
N SER A 601 20.11 -16.30 -11.61
CA SER A 601 18.74 -15.81 -11.85
C SER A 601 18.17 -15.01 -10.68
N ARG A 602 18.66 -15.20 -9.45
CA ARG A 602 18.26 -14.39 -8.28
C ARG A 602 18.53 -12.89 -8.47
N GLN A 603 19.46 -12.52 -9.33
CA GLN A 603 19.76 -11.12 -9.64
C GLN A 603 18.62 -10.39 -10.36
N PHE A 604 17.64 -11.13 -10.90
CA PHE A 604 16.42 -10.56 -11.49
C PHE A 604 15.31 -10.32 -10.47
N ILE A 605 15.51 -10.70 -9.20
CA ILE A 605 14.53 -10.42 -8.15
C ILE A 605 14.42 -8.89 -8.01
N PRO A 606 13.22 -8.31 -8.16
CA PRO A 606 13.01 -6.86 -8.10
C PRO A 606 13.50 -6.23 -6.78
N PRO A 607 13.68 -4.89 -6.73
CA PRO A 607 13.45 -3.93 -7.81
C PRO A 607 14.52 -3.96 -8.90
N ASN A 608 14.09 -3.83 -10.16
CA ASN A 608 14.97 -3.88 -11.33
C ASN A 608 15.34 -2.50 -11.87
N GLU A 609 14.63 -1.43 -11.48
CA GLU A 609 14.96 -0.03 -11.77
C GLU A 609 14.30 0.89 -10.72
N HIS A 610 14.57 2.20 -10.79
CA HIS A 610 13.85 3.20 -9.98
C HIS A 610 12.34 3.13 -10.21
N ASN A 611 11.56 3.26 -9.12
CA ASN A 611 10.09 3.14 -9.14
C ASN A 611 9.61 1.81 -9.77
N CYS A 612 10.35 0.71 -9.56
CA CYS A 612 9.96 -0.61 -10.05
C CYS A 612 8.66 -1.09 -9.40
N ARG A 613 7.71 -1.54 -10.23
CA ARG A 613 6.38 -2.06 -9.81
C ARG A 613 6.27 -3.58 -10.02
N CYS A 614 7.38 -4.28 -9.79
CA CYS A 614 7.49 -5.72 -10.00
C CYS A 614 7.77 -6.41 -8.67
N PHE A 615 7.32 -7.64 -8.54
CA PHE A 615 7.45 -8.45 -7.34
C PHE A 615 7.64 -9.93 -7.69
N THR A 616 7.93 -10.75 -6.68
CA THR A 616 8.03 -12.20 -6.83
C THR A 616 6.95 -12.93 -6.06
N THR A 617 6.48 -14.03 -6.62
CA THR A 617 5.58 -15.00 -5.95
C THR A 617 6.30 -16.33 -5.80
N ALA A 618 6.31 -16.85 -4.58
CA ALA A 618 6.91 -18.14 -4.24
C ALA A 618 6.02 -19.30 -4.74
N LEU A 619 6.61 -20.32 -5.34
CA LEU A 619 5.92 -21.47 -5.91
C LEU A 619 6.48 -22.79 -5.38
N ARG A 620 5.58 -23.73 -5.07
CA ARG A 620 5.91 -25.11 -4.70
C ARG A 620 6.32 -25.91 -5.93
N ALA A 621 7.07 -26.98 -5.70
CA ALA A 621 7.50 -27.87 -6.79
C ALA A 621 6.33 -28.45 -7.60
N ALA A 622 5.19 -28.75 -6.95
CA ALA A 622 4.01 -29.30 -7.61
C ALA A 622 3.28 -28.30 -8.53
N GLU A 623 3.49 -26.99 -8.34
CA GLU A 623 2.86 -25.93 -9.14
C GLU A 623 3.64 -25.61 -10.43
N VAL A 624 4.83 -26.19 -10.59
CA VAL A 624 5.77 -25.84 -11.65
C VAL A 624 6.08 -27.06 -12.51
N LYS A 625 5.82 -26.95 -13.81
CA LYS A 625 6.36 -27.90 -14.78
C LYS A 625 7.81 -27.52 -15.05
N GLU A 626 8.74 -28.47 -14.92
CA GLU A 626 10.17 -28.18 -15.10
C GLU A 626 10.51 -27.56 -16.46
N ALA A 627 9.74 -27.88 -17.51
CA ALA A 627 9.90 -27.30 -18.84
C ALA A 627 9.61 -25.78 -18.90
N ASP A 628 8.83 -25.25 -17.96
CA ASP A 628 8.44 -23.83 -17.90
C ASP A 628 9.46 -22.99 -17.12
N VAL A 629 10.41 -23.64 -16.43
CA VAL A 629 11.48 -22.97 -15.69
C VAL A 629 12.51 -22.43 -16.68
N ILE A 630 12.78 -21.13 -16.59
CA ILE A 630 13.82 -20.48 -17.39
C ILE A 630 15.08 -20.25 -16.57
N ASP A 631 16.21 -20.23 -17.27
CA ASP A 631 17.52 -19.94 -16.71
C ASP A 631 17.90 -18.46 -16.86
N PHE A 632 19.06 -18.13 -16.34
CA PHE A 632 19.60 -16.78 -16.39
C PHE A 632 19.71 -16.22 -17.82
N GLU A 633 20.17 -17.01 -18.79
CA GLU A 633 20.40 -16.55 -20.16
C GLU A 633 19.08 -16.24 -20.88
N LYS A 634 18.04 -17.06 -20.66
CA LYS A 634 16.69 -16.77 -21.15
C LYS A 634 16.10 -15.50 -20.51
N GLY A 635 16.28 -15.32 -19.21
CA GLY A 635 15.84 -14.11 -18.51
C GLY A 635 16.56 -12.85 -19.02
N LYS A 636 17.88 -12.92 -19.18
CA LYS A 636 18.70 -11.86 -19.78
C LYS A 636 18.24 -11.51 -21.20
N LYS A 637 17.96 -12.52 -22.02
CA LYS A 637 17.47 -12.31 -23.39
C LYS A 637 16.11 -11.60 -23.42
N ALA A 638 15.22 -11.89 -22.46
CA ALA A 638 13.92 -11.22 -22.35
C ALA A 638 14.06 -9.73 -22.00
N LEU A 639 15.02 -9.36 -21.15
CA LEU A 639 15.32 -7.98 -20.80
C LEU A 639 15.99 -7.17 -21.93
N GLY A 640 16.65 -7.85 -22.87
CA GLY A 640 17.30 -7.19 -24.01
C GLY A 640 18.35 -6.16 -23.57
N LYS A 641 18.26 -4.94 -24.12
CA LYS A 641 19.21 -3.85 -23.81
C LYS A 641 19.08 -3.32 -22.38
N ASP A 642 17.94 -3.56 -21.72
CA ASP A 642 17.74 -3.04 -20.36
C ASP A 642 18.52 -3.86 -19.33
N PHE A 643 18.95 -5.09 -19.63
CA PHE A 643 19.84 -5.85 -18.76
C PHE A 643 21.15 -5.09 -18.44
N ASP A 644 21.78 -4.50 -19.46
CA ASP A 644 23.02 -3.76 -19.28
C ASP A 644 22.78 -2.46 -18.49
N LYS A 645 21.65 -1.78 -18.72
CA LYS A 645 21.25 -0.61 -17.92
C LYS A 645 21.01 -0.96 -16.45
N MET A 646 20.32 -2.07 -16.17
CA MET A 646 20.10 -2.56 -14.81
C MET A 646 21.44 -2.83 -14.12
N LYS A 647 22.38 -3.45 -14.82
CA LYS A 647 23.73 -3.72 -14.32
C LYS A 647 24.50 -2.43 -14.03
N ASP A 648 24.52 -1.49 -14.96
CA ASP A 648 25.26 -0.24 -14.85
C ASP A 648 24.72 0.61 -13.70
N ASN A 649 23.40 0.68 -13.55
CA ASN A 649 22.72 1.41 -12.48
C ASN A 649 22.67 0.64 -11.14
N GLY A 650 23.22 -0.59 -11.09
CA GLY A 650 23.33 -1.37 -9.86
C GLY A 650 22.04 -2.04 -9.38
N PHE A 651 21.04 -2.20 -10.25
CA PHE A 651 19.78 -2.90 -9.95
C PHE A 651 19.81 -4.40 -10.24
N LEU A 652 20.85 -4.90 -10.93
CA LEU A 652 21.03 -6.33 -11.14
C LEU A 652 21.63 -7.01 -9.89
N ALA A 653 20.89 -6.96 -8.78
CA ALA A 653 21.33 -7.47 -7.48
C ALA A 653 20.14 -7.95 -6.65
N ASN A 654 20.25 -9.14 -6.07
CA ASN A 654 19.25 -9.64 -5.13
C ASN A 654 19.37 -8.92 -3.79
N ARG A 655 18.45 -7.99 -3.53
CA ARG A 655 18.48 -7.17 -2.31
C ARG A 655 18.25 -7.97 -1.03
N GLY A 656 17.59 -9.13 -1.12
CA GLY A 656 17.44 -10.05 0.00
C GLY A 656 18.75 -10.76 0.40
N GLU A 657 19.74 -10.83 -0.49
CA GLU A 657 21.07 -11.37 -0.19
C GLU A 657 22.07 -10.29 0.22
N THR A 658 22.11 -9.19 -0.55
CA THR A 658 23.03 -8.09 -0.28
C THR A 658 22.68 -7.40 1.03
N LEU A 659 21.38 -7.24 1.32
CA LEU A 659 20.83 -6.44 2.41
C LEU A 659 21.21 -4.96 2.29
N GLU A 660 21.23 -4.48 1.05
CA GLU A 660 21.55 -3.10 0.69
C GLU A 660 20.44 -2.51 -0.16
N VAL A 661 19.88 -1.37 0.25
CA VAL A 661 18.90 -0.63 -0.56
C VAL A 661 19.58 0.01 -1.76
N PHE A 662 20.67 0.73 -1.49
CA PHE A 662 21.49 1.37 -2.50
C PHE A 662 22.90 0.79 -2.47
N ASP A 663 23.45 0.55 -3.65
CA ASP A 663 24.88 0.28 -3.78
C ASP A 663 25.63 1.57 -3.42
N LEU A 664 26.33 1.54 -2.28
CA LEU A 664 26.96 2.72 -1.69
C LEU A 664 28.01 3.35 -2.59
N ALA A 665 28.57 2.63 -3.57
CA ALA A 665 29.53 3.18 -4.51
C ALA A 665 28.89 4.21 -5.46
N LYS A 666 27.68 3.95 -5.98
CA LYS A 666 27.22 4.57 -7.24
C LYS A 666 26.32 5.80 -7.10
N ALA A 667 25.53 5.92 -6.04
CA ALA A 667 24.39 6.85 -6.07
C ALA A 667 24.79 8.35 -5.99
N TYR A 668 25.68 8.68 -5.05
CA TYR A 668 26.16 10.06 -4.85
C TYR A 668 27.68 10.14 -4.74
N ILE A 669 28.35 9.02 -4.44
CA ILE A 669 29.78 8.99 -4.13
C ILE A 669 30.65 9.03 -5.39
N ASP A 670 30.34 8.24 -6.42
CA ASP A 670 31.08 8.23 -7.68
C ASP A 670 31.15 9.61 -8.38
N LYS A 671 30.20 10.50 -8.10
CA LYS A 671 30.19 11.88 -8.63
C LYS A 671 31.12 12.84 -7.86
N LEU A 672 31.56 12.44 -6.66
CA LEU A 672 32.41 13.23 -5.77
C LEU A 672 33.84 12.65 -5.79
N LYS A 673 34.77 13.32 -6.49
CA LYS A 673 36.17 12.84 -6.62
C LYS A 673 36.90 12.67 -5.27
N THR A 674 36.41 13.31 -4.20
CA THR A 674 36.92 13.20 -2.83
C THR A 674 35.78 13.45 -1.84
N ILE A 675 35.42 12.45 -1.04
CA ILE A 675 34.54 12.63 0.13
C ILE A 675 35.42 12.57 1.38
N PRO A 676 35.19 13.43 2.40
CA PRO A 676 35.75 13.19 3.72
C PRO A 676 35.32 11.80 4.18
N GLU A 677 36.26 10.92 4.50
CA GLU A 677 35.95 9.60 5.06
C GLU A 677 34.92 9.78 6.18
N THR A 678 33.96 8.86 6.35
CA THR A 678 32.99 8.88 7.47
C THR A 678 33.67 9.05 8.83
N GLU A 679 34.95 8.68 8.88
CA GLU A 679 35.80 8.86 10.03
C GLU A 679 36.24 10.33 10.25
N ALA A 680 36.31 11.22 9.26
CA ALA A 680 36.66 12.62 9.50
C ALA A 680 35.51 13.47 10.08
N ALA A 681 34.27 12.95 10.05
CA ALA A 681 33.07 13.66 10.54
C ALA A 681 32.97 13.61 12.07
N ASP A 682 33.04 14.77 12.72
CA ASP A 682 32.82 14.94 14.16
C ASP A 682 31.63 15.88 14.46
N TYR A 683 31.24 15.98 15.72
CA TYR A 683 30.09 16.79 16.17
C TYR A 683 30.05 18.22 15.61
N SER A 684 31.21 18.82 15.29
CA SER A 684 31.29 20.18 14.76
C SER A 684 30.90 20.23 13.29
N LEU A 685 31.32 19.24 12.50
CA LEU A 685 30.74 19.02 11.18
C LEU A 685 29.24 18.82 11.34
N TRP A 686 28.82 18.13 12.42
CA TRP A 686 27.44 17.91 12.83
C TRP A 686 26.66 19.18 13.26
N GLY A 687 27.27 20.38 13.27
CA GLY A 687 26.61 21.60 13.75
C GLY A 687 26.14 21.53 15.22
N LEU A 688 26.62 20.55 15.99
CA LEU A 688 26.17 20.32 17.36
C LEU A 688 26.95 21.18 18.35
N GLN A 689 26.30 21.53 19.46
CA GLN A 689 26.92 22.26 20.57
C GLN A 689 28.00 21.43 21.26
N LYS A 690 28.97 22.11 21.87
CA LYS A 690 29.96 21.47 22.75
C LYS A 690 29.31 20.95 24.02
N ILE A 691 29.80 19.84 24.58
CA ILE A 691 29.27 19.26 25.82
C ILE A 691 29.28 20.27 26.99
N GLU A 692 30.29 21.13 27.08
CA GLU A 692 30.34 22.18 28.13
C GLU A 692 29.17 23.16 28.03
N GLU A 693 28.69 23.46 26.83
CA GLU A 693 27.54 24.32 26.59
C GLU A 693 26.24 23.58 26.93
N ILE A 694 26.15 22.30 26.54
CA ILE A 694 25.03 21.42 26.88
C ILE A 694 24.85 21.33 28.41
N ARG A 695 25.95 21.21 29.16
CA ARG A 695 25.94 21.18 30.63
C ARG A 695 25.46 22.49 31.26
N LYS A 696 25.66 23.63 30.60
CA LYS A 696 25.18 24.94 31.06
C LYS A 696 23.69 25.14 30.77
N THR A 697 23.19 24.58 29.66
CA THR A 697 21.82 24.82 29.18
C THR A 697 20.83 23.75 29.63
N ARG A 698 21.26 22.51 29.87
CA ARG A 698 20.39 21.38 30.25
C ARG A 698 20.65 20.96 31.70
N LYS A 699 19.58 20.66 32.44
CA LYS A 699 19.65 20.09 33.79
C LYS A 699 19.96 18.59 33.74
N LEU A 700 21.25 18.24 33.62
CA LEU A 700 21.72 16.85 33.55
C LEU A 700 21.76 16.19 34.94
N LYS A 701 21.58 14.87 34.98
CA LYS A 701 21.72 14.08 36.21
C LYS A 701 23.18 13.68 36.41
N LYS A 702 23.57 13.39 37.66
CA LYS A 702 24.87 12.77 37.95
C LYS A 702 24.85 11.30 37.57
N LEU A 703 26.01 10.77 37.17
CA LEU A 703 26.16 9.35 36.88
C LEU A 703 25.97 8.51 38.16
N ASN A 704 25.19 7.44 38.06
CA ASN A 704 24.92 6.56 39.19
C ASN A 704 26.00 5.47 39.31
N PHE A 705 26.81 5.54 40.36
CA PHE A 705 27.76 4.49 40.75
C PHE A 705 27.17 3.59 41.83
N ASN A 706 26.69 2.41 41.45
CA ASN A 706 26.19 1.43 42.40
C ASN A 706 27.34 0.64 43.05
N LYS A 707 27.87 1.17 44.15
CA LYS A 707 28.95 0.53 44.93
C LYS A 707 28.58 -0.82 45.54
N THR A 708 27.30 -1.18 45.56
CA THR A 708 26.83 -2.49 46.06
C THR A 708 26.88 -3.59 44.99
N ASP A 709 27.08 -3.24 43.72
CA ASP A 709 27.25 -4.21 42.66
C ASP A 709 28.68 -4.76 42.68
N THR A 710 28.78 -6.09 42.73
CA THR A 710 30.06 -6.81 42.65
C THR A 710 30.04 -7.71 41.43
N PRO A 711 31.21 -8.08 40.86
CA PRO A 711 31.29 -8.98 39.72
C PRO A 711 30.51 -10.30 39.92
N ALA A 712 30.60 -10.88 41.12
CA ALA A 712 29.90 -12.12 41.45
C ALA A 712 28.37 -11.94 41.44
N LYS A 713 27.87 -10.84 42.00
CA LYS A 713 26.44 -10.50 41.98
C LYS A 713 25.93 -10.29 40.56
N LEU A 714 26.65 -9.49 39.77
CA LEU A 714 26.30 -9.20 38.38
C LEU A 714 26.31 -10.44 37.48
N ILE A 715 27.28 -11.34 37.66
CA ILE A 715 27.32 -12.62 36.92
C ILE A 715 26.11 -13.49 37.32
N LYS A 716 25.77 -13.54 38.62
CA LYS A 716 24.57 -14.27 39.08
C LYS A 716 23.28 -13.69 38.49
N ASP A 717 23.19 -12.37 38.38
CA ASP A 717 22.03 -11.69 37.78
C ASP A 717 21.98 -11.86 36.26
N PHE A 718 23.14 -11.96 35.60
CA PHE A 718 23.24 -12.37 34.20
C PHE A 718 22.70 -13.80 34.02
N ASP A 719 23.17 -14.74 34.82
CA ASP A 719 22.80 -16.16 34.74
C ASP A 719 21.30 -16.42 34.96
N LYS A 720 20.60 -15.55 35.70
CA LYS A 720 19.13 -15.64 35.90
C LYS A 720 18.33 -15.29 34.64
N ASN A 721 18.87 -14.44 33.77
CA ASN A 721 18.13 -13.84 32.65
C ASN A 721 18.68 -14.28 31.27
N LYS A 722 19.68 -15.16 31.25
CA LYS A 722 20.33 -15.59 30.02
C LYS A 722 19.43 -16.49 29.18
N VAL A 723 19.59 -16.36 27.87
CA VAL A 723 18.97 -17.20 26.85
C VAL A 723 20.05 -17.74 25.92
N THR A 724 19.85 -18.96 25.42
CA THR A 724 20.75 -19.59 24.45
C THR A 724 20.30 -19.26 23.04
N ILE A 725 21.11 -18.49 22.30
CA ILE A 725 20.85 -18.13 20.90
C ILE A 725 22.08 -18.49 20.07
N THR A 726 21.92 -19.28 19.00
CA THR A 726 23.03 -19.71 18.13
C THR A 726 24.20 -20.34 18.91
N ASN A 727 23.90 -21.21 19.89
CA ASN A 727 24.87 -21.85 20.79
C ASN A 727 25.69 -20.87 21.66
N ARG A 728 25.16 -19.67 21.93
CA ARG A 728 25.79 -18.66 22.79
C ARG A 728 24.81 -18.24 23.87
N GLU A 729 25.30 -18.12 25.10
CA GLU A 729 24.56 -17.55 26.22
C GLU A 729 24.59 -16.02 26.14
N VAL A 730 23.42 -15.40 26.08
CA VAL A 730 23.27 -13.95 25.95
C VAL A 730 22.16 -13.43 26.87
N ASN A 731 22.27 -12.16 27.29
CA ASN A 731 21.12 -11.39 27.77
C ASN A 731 20.63 -10.46 26.66
N ILE A 732 19.31 -10.32 26.56
CA ILE A 732 18.67 -9.40 25.61
C ILE A 732 18.21 -8.13 26.34
N LEU A 733 18.57 -6.98 25.79
CA LEU A 733 18.12 -5.64 26.17
C LEU A 733 17.41 -4.99 24.98
N THR A 734 16.78 -3.84 25.19
CA THR A 734 16.04 -3.13 24.15
C THR A 734 16.54 -1.69 24.04
N ASP A 735 16.70 -1.20 22.80
CA ASP A 735 17.06 0.20 22.55
C ASP A 735 15.85 1.13 22.46
N TYR A 736 16.11 2.44 22.32
CA TYR A 736 15.10 3.50 22.19
C TYR A 736 14.14 3.34 21.01
N SER A 737 14.47 2.48 20.04
CA SER A 737 13.64 2.18 18.86
C SER A 737 12.85 0.87 19.02
N GLY A 738 13.00 0.18 20.15
CA GLY A 738 12.38 -1.12 20.40
C GLY A 738 13.19 -2.31 19.88
N ARG A 739 14.43 -2.11 19.38
CA ARG A 739 15.26 -3.20 18.85
C ARG A 739 15.91 -3.99 19.97
N GLU A 740 15.87 -5.31 19.85
CA GLU A 740 16.61 -6.21 20.73
C GLU A 740 18.12 -6.13 20.48
N ILE A 741 18.91 -6.02 21.55
CA ILE A 741 20.37 -5.97 21.55
C ILE A 741 20.88 -6.98 22.56
N ALA A 742 21.77 -7.86 22.12
CA ALA A 742 22.34 -8.85 23.02
C ALA A 742 23.62 -8.36 23.71
N ILE A 743 23.94 -8.99 24.83
CA ILE A 743 25.28 -9.02 25.39
C ILE A 743 25.67 -10.47 25.68
N SER A 744 26.75 -10.95 25.07
CA SER A 744 27.23 -12.30 25.31
C SER A 744 27.87 -12.46 26.68
N GLU A 745 27.71 -13.64 27.27
CA GLU A 745 28.32 -13.98 28.56
C GLU A 745 29.84 -13.79 28.53
N THR A 746 30.48 -14.16 27.41
CA THR A 746 31.91 -13.97 27.19
C THR A 746 32.31 -12.50 27.24
N SER A 747 31.57 -11.64 26.53
CA SER A 747 31.81 -10.19 26.55
C SER A 747 31.56 -9.61 27.95
N PHE A 748 30.45 -9.99 28.58
CA PHE A 748 30.07 -9.52 29.91
C PHE A 748 31.12 -9.87 30.97
N LYS A 749 31.52 -11.15 31.08
CA LYS A 749 32.53 -11.62 32.04
C LYS A 749 33.91 -11.01 31.78
N LYS A 750 34.27 -10.71 30.53
CA LYS A 750 35.52 -10.01 30.19
C LYS A 750 35.57 -8.63 30.83
N HIS A 751 34.44 -7.92 30.87
CA HIS A 751 34.33 -6.55 31.38
C HIS A 751 34.24 -6.46 32.91
N LEU A 752 34.07 -7.60 33.58
CA LEU A 752 34.00 -7.72 35.04
C LEU A 752 35.29 -8.33 35.61
N LYS A 753 36.46 -8.01 35.03
CA LYS A 753 37.77 -8.50 35.48
C LYS A 753 38.88 -7.46 35.27
N GLY A 754 39.93 -7.56 36.08
CA GLY A 754 41.19 -6.81 35.90
C GLY A 754 41.00 -5.29 35.88
N ASN A 755 41.69 -4.62 34.96
CA ASN A 755 41.69 -3.15 34.83
C ASN A 755 40.29 -2.55 34.62
N TYR A 756 39.34 -3.31 34.06
CA TYR A 756 37.97 -2.84 33.87
C TYR A 756 37.23 -2.59 35.18
N ILE A 757 37.60 -3.28 36.25
CA ILE A 757 37.06 -3.00 37.59
C ILE A 757 37.96 -2.00 38.29
N THR A 758 39.26 -2.30 38.37
CA THR A 758 40.17 -1.56 39.26
C THR A 758 40.44 -0.12 38.79
N LYS A 759 40.32 0.17 37.49
CA LYS A 759 40.56 1.51 36.93
C LYS A 759 39.31 2.15 36.35
N GLU A 760 38.36 1.36 35.86
CA GLU A 760 37.18 1.86 35.13
C GLU A 760 35.85 1.66 35.86
N SER A 761 35.84 0.93 36.98
CA SER A 761 34.63 0.67 37.78
C SER A 761 33.43 0.17 36.97
N ARG A 762 33.66 -0.68 35.94
CA ARG A 762 32.62 -1.11 34.98
C ARG A 762 31.47 -1.88 35.62
N ASP A 763 31.73 -2.54 36.74
CA ASP A 763 30.75 -3.19 37.59
C ASP A 763 29.78 -2.19 38.22
N GLN A 764 30.27 -1.07 38.74
CA GLN A 764 29.47 -0.07 39.45
C GLN A 764 28.57 0.77 38.53
N ILE A 765 28.86 0.78 37.22
CA ILE A 765 28.11 1.59 36.23
C ILE A 765 27.18 0.75 35.34
N TRP A 766 27.21 -0.58 35.44
CA TRP A 766 26.43 -1.50 34.59
C TRP A 766 24.92 -1.22 34.64
N ASN A 767 24.40 -0.86 35.80
CA ASN A 767 22.98 -0.53 36.02
C ASN A 767 22.48 0.61 35.12
N ASN A 768 23.36 1.47 34.60
CA ASN A 768 23.00 2.55 33.68
C ASN A 768 22.80 2.07 32.24
N VAL A 769 23.39 0.93 31.83
CA VAL A 769 23.40 0.47 30.43
C VAL A 769 22.00 0.35 29.84
N LYS A 770 21.05 -0.22 30.60
CA LYS A 770 19.65 -0.34 30.15
C LYS A 770 19.02 1.02 29.87
N ASN A 771 19.24 2.01 30.76
CA ASN A 771 18.71 3.35 30.59
C ASN A 771 19.32 4.04 29.36
N ILE A 772 20.63 3.92 29.16
CA ILE A 772 21.35 4.53 28.04
C ILE A 772 20.87 3.97 26.71
N LEU A 773 20.60 2.65 26.62
CA LEU A 773 20.05 2.07 25.40
C LEU A 773 18.63 2.58 25.12
N SER A 774 17.77 2.67 26.14
CA SER A 774 16.36 3.08 25.99
C SER A 774 16.16 4.59 25.81
N ASP A 775 17.05 5.42 26.35
CA ASP A 775 16.99 6.88 26.33
C ASP A 775 18.39 7.49 26.18
N PRO A 776 19.09 7.29 25.05
CA PRO A 776 20.36 7.93 24.77
C PRO A 776 20.15 9.42 24.46
N ASP A 777 21.14 10.25 24.80
CA ASP A 777 21.15 11.67 24.37
C ASP A 777 21.62 11.79 22.93
N GLU A 778 22.58 10.96 22.51
CA GLU A 778 23.04 10.86 21.14
C GLU A 778 23.33 9.41 20.76
N VAL A 779 23.12 9.07 19.48
CA VAL A 779 23.52 7.77 18.93
C VAL A 779 24.34 7.98 17.67
N TRP A 780 25.56 7.46 17.67
CA TRP A 780 26.50 7.61 16.57
C TRP A 780 26.75 6.29 15.87
N LEU A 781 26.69 6.29 14.55
CA LEU A 781 27.10 5.15 13.73
C LEU A 781 28.52 5.39 13.20
N ASN A 782 29.45 4.51 13.56
CA ASN A 782 30.83 4.55 13.11
C ASN A 782 31.33 3.15 12.67
N VAL A 783 32.59 3.09 12.27
CA VAL A 783 33.28 1.83 11.95
C VAL A 783 34.36 1.60 13.01
N PHE A 784 34.34 0.43 13.64
CA PHE A 784 35.35 0.03 14.61
C PHE A 784 35.88 -1.36 14.26
N SER A 785 37.19 -1.44 14.00
CA SER A 785 37.86 -2.69 13.58
C SER A 785 37.23 -3.33 12.33
N GLY A 786 36.80 -2.50 11.38
CA GLY A 786 36.15 -2.95 10.13
C GLY A 786 34.67 -3.27 10.24
N GLU A 787 34.10 -3.26 11.45
CA GLU A 787 32.68 -3.56 11.69
C GLU A 787 31.88 -2.29 11.97
N SER A 788 30.61 -2.27 11.56
CA SER A 788 29.71 -1.16 11.89
C SER A 788 29.35 -1.20 13.37
N GLN A 789 29.41 -0.04 14.03
CA GLN A 789 29.18 0.10 15.46
C GLN A 789 28.30 1.31 15.75
N TYR A 790 27.23 1.08 16.50
CA TYR A 790 26.45 2.13 17.14
C TYR A 790 27.06 2.46 18.51
N GLU A 791 27.33 3.72 18.77
CA GLU A 791 27.72 4.24 20.08
C GLU A 791 26.54 5.03 20.66
N TYR A 792 25.96 4.49 21.73
CA TYR A 792 24.89 5.15 22.49
C TYR A 792 25.54 5.96 23.59
N LEU A 793 25.37 7.28 23.54
CA LEU A 793 25.96 8.23 24.46
C LEU A 793 24.89 8.79 25.39
N LYS A 794 25.24 8.90 26.67
CA LYS A 794 24.46 9.65 27.66
C LYS A 794 25.35 10.65 28.37
N PHE A 795 24.91 11.89 28.41
CA PHE A 795 25.58 13.01 29.04
C PHE A 795 25.10 13.15 30.47
N PHE A 796 26.06 13.05 31.40
CA PHE A 796 25.86 13.34 32.80
C PHE A 796 26.53 14.69 33.13
N ASP A 797 26.12 15.25 34.25
CA ASP A 797 26.64 16.53 34.77
C ASP A 797 28.18 16.50 34.89
N ASP A 798 28.72 15.37 35.32
CA ASP A 798 30.14 15.12 35.54
C ASP A 798 30.81 14.31 34.43
N GLU A 799 30.13 13.31 33.88
CA GLU A 799 30.72 12.28 33.01
C GLU A 799 29.95 12.06 31.70
N ILE A 800 30.54 11.28 30.78
CA ILE A 800 29.84 10.79 29.58
C ILE A 800 30.02 9.28 29.53
N MET A 801 28.90 8.57 29.48
CA MET A 801 28.91 7.12 29.38
C MET A 801 28.58 6.68 27.95
N VAL A 802 29.31 5.68 27.47
CA VAL A 802 29.18 5.11 26.13
C VAL A 802 28.81 3.65 26.26
N VAL A 803 27.83 3.21 25.48
CA VAL A 803 27.53 1.79 25.22
C VAL A 803 27.75 1.54 23.73
N ALA A 804 28.76 0.73 23.41
CA ALA A 804 29.13 0.42 22.03
C ALA A 804 28.54 -0.93 21.60
N VAL A 805 27.78 -0.91 20.50
CA VAL A 805 27.02 -2.03 19.97
C VAL A 805 27.47 -2.30 18.54
N GLN A 806 28.04 -3.47 18.28
CA GLN A 806 28.42 -3.87 16.92
C GLN A 806 27.32 -4.66 16.26
N ILE A 807 27.19 -4.53 14.95
CA ILE A 807 26.23 -5.28 14.14
C ILE A 807 26.93 -6.18 13.12
N THR A 808 26.56 -7.47 13.09
CA THR A 808 27.05 -8.42 12.08
C THR A 808 25.93 -9.39 11.66
N LYS A 809 25.99 -9.94 10.44
CA LYS A 809 25.00 -10.96 10.00
C LYS A 809 25.00 -12.20 10.92
N ALA A 810 26.16 -12.57 11.45
CA ALA A 810 26.33 -13.76 12.29
C ALA A 810 25.94 -13.55 13.76
N ARG A 811 25.86 -12.30 14.23
CA ARG A 811 25.67 -12.00 15.64
C ARG A 811 24.62 -10.93 15.94
N GLY A 812 23.90 -10.40 14.95
CA GLY A 812 22.95 -9.32 15.18
C GLY A 812 23.60 -8.11 15.84
N MET A 813 22.82 -7.32 16.58
CA MET A 813 23.33 -6.22 17.41
C MET A 813 23.84 -6.76 18.75
N GLU A 814 25.11 -6.52 19.07
CA GLU A 814 25.73 -7.02 20.29
C GLU A 814 26.55 -5.94 21.01
N ILE A 815 26.32 -5.76 22.31
CA ILE A 815 27.13 -4.89 23.16
C ILE A 815 28.55 -5.43 23.26
N LYS A 816 29.50 -4.65 22.78
CA LYS A 816 30.92 -4.98 22.84
C LYS A 816 31.63 -4.35 24.02
N THR A 817 31.20 -3.17 24.47
CA THR A 817 31.77 -2.50 25.63
C THR A 817 30.85 -1.42 26.18
N TRP A 818 31.00 -1.11 27.48
CA TRP A 818 30.43 0.06 28.13
C TRP A 818 31.49 0.71 29.01
N TYR A 819 31.58 2.03 29.00
CA TYR A 819 32.63 2.75 29.74
C TYR A 819 32.30 4.23 29.90
N ILE A 820 32.95 4.87 30.88
CA ILE A 820 33.01 6.32 30.99
C ILE A 820 34.09 6.80 30.03
N SER A 821 33.73 7.65 29.07
CA SER A 821 34.67 8.12 28.07
C SER A 821 35.62 9.17 28.64
N ARG A 822 36.91 8.99 28.37
CA ARG A 822 37.96 10.00 28.58
C ARG A 822 38.49 10.55 27.25
N LYS A 823 37.86 10.19 26.14
CA LYS A 823 38.24 10.66 24.81
C LYS A 823 37.91 12.15 24.69
N ALA A 824 38.72 12.88 23.93
CA ALA A 824 38.36 14.21 23.48
C ALA A 824 37.02 14.16 22.72
N GLU A 825 36.20 15.20 22.85
CA GLU A 825 34.84 15.28 22.31
C GLU A 825 34.77 14.95 20.82
N ASN A 826 35.68 15.51 20.02
CA ASN A 826 35.77 15.25 18.58
C ASN A 826 36.13 13.80 18.21
N LYS A 827 36.75 13.05 19.13
CA LYS A 827 37.03 11.62 18.95
C LYS A 827 35.91 10.73 19.46
N LEU A 828 35.03 11.27 20.32
CA LEU A 828 33.91 10.55 20.91
C LEU A 828 32.65 10.68 20.04
N ARG A 829 32.30 11.89 19.65
CA ARG A 829 31.13 12.22 18.83
C ARG A 829 31.55 12.26 17.37
N ARG A 830 31.75 11.07 16.79
CA ARG A 830 32.37 10.85 15.47
C ARG A 830 31.53 9.86 14.66
N GLY A 831 31.41 10.11 13.36
CA GLY A 831 30.67 9.26 12.42
C GLY A 831 29.36 9.89 11.97
N ILE A 832 28.33 9.07 11.78
CA ILE A 832 27.00 9.49 11.35
C ILE A 832 26.11 9.65 12.58
N LEU A 833 25.52 10.82 12.80
CA LEU A 833 24.56 11.02 13.89
C LEU A 833 23.23 10.35 13.52
N ILE A 834 22.73 9.44 14.36
CA ILE A 834 21.49 8.68 14.13
C ILE A 834 20.35 9.19 14.99
N LYS A 835 20.65 9.72 16.17
CA LYS A 835 19.70 10.32 17.10
C LYS A 835 20.39 11.41 17.89
#